data_AF-A0A059NYZ8-F1
#
_entry.id   AF-A0A059NYZ8-F1
#
_cell.length_a   1.000
_cell.length_b   1.000
_cell.length_c   1.000
_cell.angle_alpha   90.00
_cell.angle_beta   90.00
_cell.angle_gamma   90.00
#
_symmetry.space_group_name_H-M   'P 1'
#
loop_
_entity.id
_entity.type
_entity.pdbx_description
1 polymer ?
#
loop_
_entity_poly.entity_id
_entity_poly.type
_entity_poly.pdbx_seq_one_letter_code
_entity_poly.pdbx_strand_id
1 'polypeptide(L)'
;MIVKKNQKQWWLRSVLGLGLAASVVFPSAVTAETDEDVVDLRLMETTDLHSHVMNYDYFSGQQDDTVGLVNTATLINKARDEVSNSLLFDNGDLIQGNPMADYVVDRNVLHEEGNIHPVYKAMNLLDYDAGNYGNHEFNYGLDFLKKAMAGSDFPYVNANVYQADGSDENYFDPYVILDREVVDQDGETHTIKVGVIGFVPPQIMTWDKDHLEGRVTTHDLKETAEKFIPEMKEAGADVVVGIAHSGLGSAEEYVKGAENQTYQLSTVDGFDALLFGHSHQTFPSEDYASLDGKHHIDLSRGTINGVPTTQAGFWGSDLGIIDLQLEKTDGEWDVVQGQSEARPIYDSETGEALVDPNQEIVDAVKHDHEETKDYVATPVGETETPLYSYFSQVLDDPTVQIVNDAQKSYIETYIQGTELEGLPVLSAAAPFKAGRDGIGDYTDIPAGGLAIKDTTSLYKYPNTVRATKINGAQVIEWLEWSAGQFNQIDPAAEEAQQLVKENTSTEPGFPSYNFDVMDGLTYQIDVTEPARYNNDGEKIHDSHRIMNVEFNGEPIDLEQEFLVATNNYRASSKFANPDGDNVVIESPDENRQVLVNYIRENGTINPQADGNWSFAPIEGDVTLTFESSPEGQGYAEEEEKVTYLETQSNGFAQYAVELSETDETVSFPDVPEGYWAEDEIKALATDGVIKGYPNGNFGPEDKLTRVQFAMLLTRELGLTAEGESPFKDVPERYQEEVTAAFEHGIVKGVSSDRFDPEALINREQMAAMVVRAYEYQSGEDYVPTGDLPYGDQNQIRIGFVDEVAAAYELELMIGIPGNKFAPKGTASRAEAATVVHRLR
;
A
#
# COMPACT_ATOMS: atom_id res chain seq x y z
N MET A 1 -39.40 36.59 2.01
CA MET A 1 -40.73 35.92 2.00
C MET A 1 -40.46 34.44 2.31
N ILE A 2 -40.99 33.92 3.43
CA ILE A 2 -41.21 32.49 3.77
C ILE A 2 -39.95 31.58 3.75
N VAL A 3 -39.17 31.45 4.82
CA VAL A 3 -39.28 30.48 5.95
C VAL A 3 -39.58 29.03 5.54
N LYS A 4 -38.56 28.17 5.63
CA LYS A 4 -38.69 26.81 6.20
C LYS A 4 -37.47 26.52 7.09
N LYS A 5 -37.72 26.42 8.39
CA LYS A 5 -36.82 25.89 9.43
C LYS A 5 -36.79 24.37 9.31
N ASN A 6 -35.62 23.77 9.40
CA ASN A 6 -35.44 22.44 9.98
C ASN A 6 -34.38 22.55 11.08
N GLN A 7 -34.84 22.37 12.32
CA GLN A 7 -34.00 22.27 13.51
C GLN A 7 -33.39 20.85 13.56
N LYS A 8 -32.06 20.75 13.57
CA LYS A 8 -31.38 19.60 14.18
C LYS A 8 -31.02 20.02 15.61
N GLN A 9 -31.58 19.29 16.58
CA GLN A 9 -31.33 19.51 18.01
C GLN A 9 -29.92 19.01 18.34
N TRP A 10 -29.05 19.95 18.71
CA TRP A 10 -27.78 19.66 19.37
C TRP A 10 -28.03 19.39 20.85
N TRP A 11 -27.58 18.24 21.35
CA TRP A 11 -27.44 18.01 22.78
C TRP A 11 -26.01 18.36 23.18
N LEU A 12 -25.81 19.55 23.75
CA LEU A 12 -24.62 19.81 24.56
C LEU A 12 -24.75 18.99 25.84
N ARG A 13 -23.77 18.11 26.10
CA ARG A 13 -23.47 17.65 27.46
C ARG A 13 -22.07 18.14 27.84
N SER A 14 -22.05 19.32 28.44
CA SER A 14 -20.99 19.69 29.37
C SER A 14 -21.18 18.84 30.63
N VAL A 15 -20.18 18.04 31.02
CA VAL A 15 -20.11 17.48 32.36
C VAL A 15 -18.93 18.12 33.07
N LEU A 16 -19.25 19.15 33.86
CA LEU A 16 -18.46 19.50 35.02
C LEU A 16 -18.54 18.34 36.01
N GLY A 17 -17.40 17.71 36.32
CA GLY A 17 -17.26 16.79 37.44
C GLY A 17 -17.34 17.54 38.78
N LEU A 18 -18.56 17.77 39.26
CA LEU A 18 -18.82 18.17 40.65
C LEU A 18 -19.36 16.94 41.38
N GLY A 19 -18.61 16.51 42.40
CA GLY A 19 -18.92 15.35 43.22
C GLY A 19 -20.33 15.38 43.81
N LEU A 20 -21.02 14.26 43.68
CA LEU A 20 -22.23 13.93 44.42
C LEU A 20 -22.15 12.46 44.82
N ALA A 21 -21.73 12.26 46.07
CA ALA A 21 -21.88 11.01 46.79
C ALA A 21 -23.36 10.61 46.81
N ALA A 22 -23.72 9.57 46.06
CA ALA A 22 -25.02 8.92 46.15
C ALA A 22 -24.86 7.67 47.03
N SER A 23 -25.23 7.81 48.30
CA SER A 23 -25.34 6.69 49.24
C SER A 23 -26.46 5.76 48.80
N VAL A 24 -26.11 4.61 48.21
CA VAL A 24 -27.06 3.52 47.99
C VAL A 24 -27.17 2.73 49.29
N VAL A 25 -28.32 2.82 49.96
CA VAL A 25 -28.64 1.98 51.12
C VAL A 25 -29.19 0.66 50.59
N PHE A 26 -28.38 -0.41 50.66
CA PHE A 26 -28.84 -1.77 50.47
C PHE A 26 -29.52 -2.31 51.75
N PRO A 27 -30.54 -3.19 51.65
CA PRO A 27 -31.08 -3.88 52.80
C PRO A 27 -30.04 -4.87 53.32
N SER A 28 -29.70 -4.78 54.62
CA SER A 28 -28.81 -5.72 55.29
C SER A 28 -29.34 -7.15 55.19
N ALA A 29 -28.82 -7.92 54.25
CA ALA A 29 -28.73 -9.35 54.38
C ALA A 29 -27.57 -9.63 55.34
N VAL A 30 -27.81 -10.46 56.35
CA VAL A 30 -26.78 -10.98 57.23
C VAL A 30 -25.91 -11.90 56.39
N THR A 31 -24.81 -11.37 55.86
CA THR A 31 -23.70 -12.16 55.32
C THR A 31 -22.81 -12.53 56.50
N ALA A 32 -22.41 -13.80 56.55
CA ALA A 32 -21.29 -14.19 57.38
C ALA A 32 -20.06 -13.46 56.84
N GLU A 33 -19.32 -12.76 57.70
CA GLU A 33 -17.96 -12.29 57.40
C GLU A 33 -17.11 -13.54 57.15
N THR A 34 -16.77 -13.79 55.88
CA THR A 34 -15.51 -14.44 55.56
C THR A 34 -14.49 -13.30 55.42
N ASP A 35 -13.50 -13.26 56.33
CA ASP A 35 -12.26 -12.50 56.15
C ASP A 35 -11.54 -13.15 54.95
N GLU A 36 -11.82 -12.68 53.74
CA GLU A 36 -11.09 -13.09 52.54
C GLU A 36 -10.00 -12.04 52.28
N ASP A 37 -8.74 -12.48 52.19
CA ASP A 37 -7.62 -11.59 51.85
C ASP A 37 -7.82 -11.17 50.38
N VAL A 38 -8.06 -9.87 50.13
CA VAL A 38 -8.30 -9.34 48.77
C VAL A 38 -7.16 -8.43 48.35
N VAL A 39 -6.51 -8.74 47.23
CA VAL A 39 -5.42 -7.94 46.65
C VAL A 39 -5.86 -7.34 45.32
N ASP A 40 -5.76 -6.01 45.19
CA ASP A 40 -5.86 -5.34 43.90
C ASP A 40 -4.46 -5.21 43.29
N LEU A 41 -4.26 -5.77 42.09
CA LEU A 41 -2.99 -5.82 41.38
C LEU A 41 -3.12 -5.19 40.00
N ARG A 42 -2.28 -4.17 39.73
CA ARG A 42 -2.15 -3.58 38.41
C ARG A 42 -1.00 -4.20 37.62
N LEU A 43 -1.26 -4.58 36.38
CA LEU A 43 -0.23 -4.89 35.39
C LEU A 43 -0.19 -3.75 34.39
N MET A 44 1.01 -3.34 33.98
CA MET A 44 1.23 -2.28 33.00
C MET A 44 2.10 -2.80 31.86
N GLU A 45 1.90 -2.26 30.67
CA GLU A 45 2.57 -2.69 29.44
C GLU A 45 3.14 -1.51 28.66
N THR A 46 4.37 -1.68 28.18
CA THR A 46 4.83 -1.05 26.94
C THR A 46 5.04 -2.11 25.86
N THR A 47 4.86 -1.73 24.59
CA THR A 47 5.11 -2.59 23.44
C THR A 47 5.59 -1.72 22.28
N ASP A 48 6.35 -2.32 21.35
CA ASP A 48 6.68 -1.72 20.05
C ASP A 48 7.30 -0.32 20.18
N LEU A 49 8.19 -0.10 21.16
CA LEU A 49 8.80 1.21 21.37
C LEU A 49 9.69 1.62 20.19
N HIS A 50 10.27 0.66 19.47
CA HIS A 50 11.15 0.88 18.32
C HIS A 50 12.26 1.92 18.57
N SER A 51 12.82 1.94 19.78
CA SER A 51 13.79 2.96 20.23
C SER A 51 13.31 4.42 20.19
N HIS A 52 12.00 4.66 20.15
CA HIS A 52 11.39 5.95 20.46
C HIS A 52 11.49 6.23 21.97
N VAL A 53 12.71 6.48 22.43
CA VAL A 53 12.95 6.83 23.84
C VAL A 53 12.56 8.29 24.07
N MET A 54 12.97 9.16 23.15
CA MET A 54 12.74 10.61 23.20
C MET A 54 11.46 10.97 22.44
N ASN A 55 10.77 12.02 22.87
CA ASN A 55 9.65 12.66 22.15
C ASN A 55 10.19 13.53 20.99
N TYR A 56 10.91 12.91 20.06
CA TYR A 56 11.67 13.60 19.02
C TYR A 56 11.69 12.80 17.71
N ASP A 57 11.28 13.45 16.62
CA ASP A 57 11.42 12.92 15.27
C ASP A 57 12.80 13.27 14.73
N TYR A 58 13.68 12.27 14.70
CA TYR A 58 15.05 12.42 14.20
C TYR A 58 15.13 12.63 12.69
N PHE A 59 14.11 12.23 11.94
CA PHE A 59 14.07 12.47 10.50
C PHE A 59 13.81 13.95 10.22
N SER A 60 12.77 14.53 10.83
CA SER A 60 12.42 15.95 10.62
C SER A 60 13.24 16.92 11.48
N GLY A 61 13.90 16.41 12.54
CA GLY A 61 14.66 17.21 13.50
C GLY A 61 13.78 18.02 14.45
N GLN A 62 12.52 17.63 14.64
CA GLN A 62 11.54 18.34 15.46
C GLN A 62 11.11 17.52 16.68
N GLN A 63 10.65 18.23 17.71
CA GLN A 63 10.00 17.60 18.85
C GLN A 63 8.65 17.04 18.40
N ASP A 64 8.32 15.83 18.86
CA ASP A 64 7.05 15.15 18.61
C ASP A 64 6.49 14.63 19.93
N ASP A 65 5.47 15.31 20.44
CA ASP A 65 4.85 14.98 21.73
C ASP A 65 3.84 13.83 21.66
N THR A 66 3.63 13.23 20.48
CA THR A 66 2.75 12.08 20.29
C THR A 66 3.44 10.74 20.58
N VAL A 67 4.77 10.76 20.75
CA VAL A 67 5.60 9.56 20.96
C VAL A 67 6.58 9.74 22.11
N GLY A 68 7.24 8.65 22.50
CA GLY A 68 8.42 8.67 23.36
C GLY A 68 8.21 8.02 24.73
N LEU A 69 9.09 7.07 25.07
CA LEU A 69 9.15 6.48 26.41
C LEU A 69 9.33 7.54 27.52
N VAL A 70 9.99 8.67 27.25
CA VAL A 70 10.08 9.78 28.21
C VAL A 70 8.72 10.28 28.68
N ASN A 71 7.71 10.32 27.80
CA ASN A 71 6.36 10.74 28.14
C ASN A 71 5.60 9.60 28.82
N THR A 72 5.68 8.38 28.26
CA THR A 72 5.05 7.18 28.83
C THR A 72 5.57 6.86 30.23
N ALA A 73 6.84 7.13 30.53
CA ALA A 73 7.42 7.04 31.87
C ALA A 73 6.69 7.89 32.91
N THR A 74 6.21 9.07 32.53
CA THR A 74 5.41 9.92 33.41
C THR A 74 4.03 9.31 33.66
N LEU A 75 3.43 8.66 32.66
CA LEU A 75 2.19 7.89 32.85
C LEU A 75 2.41 6.66 33.75
N ILE A 76 3.50 5.92 33.56
CA ILE A 76 3.86 4.76 34.40
C ILE A 76 3.93 5.18 35.87
N ASN A 77 4.66 6.26 36.16
CA ASN A 77 4.79 6.75 37.54
C ASN A 77 3.45 7.19 38.13
N LYS A 78 2.60 7.89 37.35
CA LYS A 78 1.24 8.25 37.78
C LYS A 78 0.38 7.01 38.05
N ALA A 79 0.43 6.02 37.17
CA ALA A 79 -0.35 4.79 37.29
C ALA A 79 0.09 3.95 38.50
N ARG A 80 1.38 3.98 38.87
CA ARG A 80 1.90 3.40 40.10
C ARG A 80 1.41 4.12 41.36
N ASP A 81 1.39 5.45 41.33
CA ASP A 81 0.91 6.26 42.48
C ASP A 81 -0.59 6.06 42.78
N GLU A 82 -1.36 5.52 41.83
CA GLU A 82 -2.79 5.24 41.99
C GLU A 82 -3.09 3.96 42.79
N VAL A 83 -2.15 3.02 42.88
CA VAL A 83 -2.37 1.67 43.42
C VAL A 83 -1.29 1.27 44.42
N SER A 84 -1.55 0.24 45.23
CA SER A 84 -0.55 -0.29 46.18
C SER A 84 0.37 -1.33 45.54
N ASN A 85 -0.14 -2.09 44.56
CA ASN A 85 0.56 -3.18 43.92
C ASN A 85 0.54 -2.98 42.41
N SER A 86 1.72 -2.98 41.80
CA SER A 86 1.84 -2.83 40.35
C SER A 86 3.03 -3.59 39.81
N LEU A 87 2.91 -4.12 38.59
CA LEU A 87 3.99 -4.71 37.82
C LEU A 87 4.04 -4.07 36.43
N LEU A 88 5.23 -3.97 35.85
CA LEU A 88 5.47 -3.37 34.53
C LEU A 88 6.18 -4.35 33.61
N PHE A 89 5.65 -4.52 32.41
CA PHE A 89 6.16 -5.46 31.42
C PHE A 89 6.42 -4.77 30.09
N ASP A 90 7.37 -5.30 29.33
CA ASP A 90 7.60 -4.90 27.95
C ASP A 90 7.36 -6.08 27.00
N ASN A 91 6.74 -5.81 25.87
CA ASN A 91 6.36 -6.83 24.89
C ASN A 91 7.20 -6.79 23.60
N GLY A 92 8.44 -6.29 23.65
CA GLY A 92 9.40 -6.42 22.54
C GLY A 92 9.25 -5.36 21.44
N ASP A 93 10.03 -5.52 20.37
CA ASP A 93 10.29 -4.55 19.30
C ASP A 93 10.89 -3.24 19.83
N LEU A 94 12.06 -3.37 20.45
CA LEU A 94 12.77 -2.27 21.11
C LEU A 94 13.97 -1.76 20.32
N ILE A 95 14.71 -2.64 19.65
CA ILE A 95 16.10 -2.36 19.23
C ILE A 95 16.26 -2.02 17.74
N GLN A 96 15.17 -1.73 17.03
CA GLN A 96 15.13 -1.27 15.63
C GLN A 96 14.04 -0.19 15.48
N GLY A 97 14.08 0.60 14.40
CA GLY A 97 12.92 1.34 13.88
C GLY A 97 13.09 2.87 13.93
N ASN A 98 13.62 3.39 15.03
CA ASN A 98 14.02 4.79 15.15
C ASN A 98 15.51 4.98 14.81
N PRO A 99 15.95 6.13 14.26
CA PRO A 99 17.37 6.38 14.01
C PRO A 99 18.30 6.22 15.23
N MET A 100 17.78 6.29 16.46
CA MET A 100 18.53 5.96 17.67
C MET A 100 18.99 4.50 17.71
N ALA A 101 18.18 3.55 17.24
CA ALA A 101 18.57 2.14 17.11
C ALA A 101 19.66 1.96 16.04
N ASP A 102 19.47 2.57 14.87
CA ASP A 102 20.43 2.54 13.77
C ASP A 102 21.80 3.08 14.20
N TYR A 103 21.82 4.18 14.95
CA TYR A 103 23.03 4.74 15.54
C TYR A 103 23.81 3.70 16.37
N VAL A 104 23.11 2.93 17.21
CA VAL A 104 23.73 1.92 18.08
C VAL A 104 24.41 0.83 17.26
N VAL A 105 23.74 0.37 16.20
CA VAL A 105 24.24 -0.67 15.29
C VAL A 105 25.41 -0.15 14.46
N ASP A 106 25.22 0.95 13.75
CA ASP A 106 26.19 1.48 12.77
C ASP A 106 27.46 2.02 13.43
N ARG A 107 27.33 2.65 14.60
CA ARG A 107 28.48 3.09 15.38
C ARG A 107 29.05 2.01 16.28
N ASN A 108 28.44 0.80 16.26
CA ASN A 108 28.87 -0.35 17.03
C ASN A 108 29.02 -0.01 18.52
N VAL A 109 28.05 0.74 19.06
CA VAL A 109 28.08 1.31 20.42
C VAL A 109 28.23 0.22 21.47
N LEU A 110 27.60 -0.93 21.25
CA LEU A 110 27.64 -2.08 22.17
C LEU A 110 28.94 -2.90 22.11
N HIS A 111 29.94 -2.48 21.32
CA HIS A 111 31.23 -3.17 21.27
C HIS A 111 32.07 -2.98 22.53
N GLU A 112 31.96 -1.80 23.15
CA GLU A 112 32.72 -1.49 24.36
C GLU A 112 32.04 -2.11 25.58
N GLU A 113 32.83 -2.79 26.41
CA GLU A 113 32.34 -3.45 27.61
C GLU A 113 31.74 -2.42 28.59
N GLY A 114 30.50 -2.64 29.00
CA GLY A 114 29.76 -1.75 29.90
C GLY A 114 28.86 -0.72 29.21
N ASN A 115 28.88 -0.63 27.88
CA ASN A 115 27.88 0.15 27.15
C ASN A 115 26.53 -0.59 27.12
N ILE A 116 25.46 0.17 27.32
CA ILE A 116 24.07 -0.31 27.38
C ILE A 116 23.29 0.35 26.23
N HIS A 117 22.38 -0.40 25.60
CA HIS A 117 21.49 0.17 24.57
C HIS A 117 20.69 1.34 25.17
N PRO A 118 20.51 2.48 24.48
CA PRO A 118 19.77 3.64 25.00
C PRO A 118 18.37 3.29 25.53
N VAL A 119 17.66 2.39 24.85
CA VAL A 119 16.36 1.89 25.31
C VAL A 119 16.45 1.23 26.70
N TYR A 120 17.44 0.36 26.95
CA TYR A 120 17.65 -0.26 28.26
C TYR A 120 18.17 0.71 29.31
N LYS A 121 18.97 1.71 28.94
CA LYS A 121 19.35 2.81 29.86
C LYS A 121 18.10 3.51 30.42
N ALA A 122 17.10 3.74 29.57
CA ALA A 122 15.84 4.35 29.96
C ALA A 122 14.96 3.37 30.77
N MET A 123 14.76 2.16 30.27
CA MET A 123 13.88 1.17 30.90
C MET A 123 14.38 0.72 32.28
N ASN A 124 15.68 0.63 32.50
CA ASN A 124 16.23 0.25 33.82
C ASN A 124 15.90 1.28 34.92
N LEU A 125 15.50 2.51 34.57
CA LEU A 125 15.03 3.54 35.51
C LEU A 125 13.55 3.41 35.85
N LEU A 126 12.83 2.49 35.20
CA LEU A 126 11.40 2.30 35.33
C LEU A 126 11.03 1.01 36.05
N ASP A 127 11.98 0.27 36.61
CA ASP A 127 11.71 -0.96 37.39
C ASP A 127 10.78 -1.93 36.64
N TYR A 128 11.11 -2.29 35.40
CA TYR A 128 10.40 -3.36 34.67
C TYR A 128 10.56 -4.71 35.40
N ASP A 129 9.51 -5.50 35.38
CA ASP A 129 9.44 -6.81 36.04
C ASP A 129 9.88 -7.96 35.13
N ALA A 130 9.53 -7.90 33.85
CA ALA A 130 9.99 -8.81 32.80
C ALA A 130 9.76 -8.20 31.40
N GLY A 131 10.51 -8.70 30.42
CA GLY A 131 10.33 -8.38 29.00
C GLY A 131 10.12 -9.63 28.14
N ASN A 132 9.61 -9.44 26.93
CA ASN A 132 9.53 -10.46 25.88
C ASN A 132 10.27 -9.98 24.62
N TYR A 133 10.55 -10.91 23.71
CA TYR A 133 11.15 -10.61 22.41
C TYR A 133 10.07 -10.42 21.35
N GLY A 134 10.16 -9.35 20.58
CA GLY A 134 9.48 -9.14 19.33
C GLY A 134 10.30 -9.60 18.13
N ASN A 135 9.78 -9.41 16.92
CA ASN A 135 10.48 -9.83 15.71
C ASN A 135 11.72 -8.99 15.45
N HIS A 136 11.67 -7.69 15.74
CA HIS A 136 12.78 -6.79 15.46
C HIS A 136 14.01 -7.01 16.35
N GLU A 137 13.88 -7.77 17.44
CA GLU A 137 15.02 -8.24 18.23
C GLU A 137 15.98 -9.13 17.42
N PHE A 138 15.52 -9.75 16.33
CA PHE A 138 16.29 -10.70 15.53
C PHE A 138 16.99 -10.08 14.31
N ASN A 139 16.68 -8.82 13.95
CA ASN A 139 17.16 -8.15 12.73
C ASN A 139 18.68 -8.02 12.59
N TYR A 140 19.41 -7.98 13.70
CA TYR A 140 20.87 -7.87 13.69
C TYR A 140 21.55 -9.19 14.13
N GLY A 141 20.76 -10.25 14.22
CA GLY A 141 21.14 -11.60 14.61
C GLY A 141 21.40 -11.82 16.09
N LEU A 142 21.40 -13.11 16.47
CA LEU A 142 21.42 -13.56 17.87
C LEU A 142 22.62 -13.06 18.69
N ASP A 143 23.75 -12.75 18.04
CA ASP A 143 24.95 -12.26 18.71
C ASP A 143 24.81 -10.79 19.11
N PHE A 144 24.19 -9.96 18.26
CA PHE A 144 23.87 -8.57 18.61
C PHE A 144 22.76 -8.53 19.65
N LEU A 145 21.68 -9.31 19.45
CA LEU A 145 20.59 -9.45 20.39
C LEU A 145 21.11 -9.74 21.81
N LYS A 146 21.99 -10.75 21.95
CA LYS A 146 22.62 -11.08 23.23
C LYS A 146 23.37 -9.91 23.86
N LYS A 147 24.06 -9.08 23.06
CA LYS A 147 24.77 -7.90 23.58
C LYS A 147 23.81 -6.80 24.02
N ALA A 148 22.76 -6.56 23.25
CA ALA A 148 21.73 -5.58 23.59
C ALA A 148 21.02 -5.97 24.90
N MET A 149 20.58 -7.22 25.03
CA MET A 149 19.87 -7.72 26.21
C MET A 149 20.75 -7.77 27.46
N ALA A 150 22.07 -7.89 27.32
CA ALA A 150 22.97 -7.91 28.49
C ALA A 150 22.93 -6.60 29.31
N GLY A 151 22.33 -5.54 28.77
CA GLY A 151 22.12 -4.27 29.44
C GLY A 151 20.79 -4.15 30.22
N SER A 152 19.87 -5.11 30.15
CA SER A 152 18.62 -5.06 30.91
C SER A 152 18.83 -5.47 32.37
N ASP A 153 18.20 -4.74 33.30
CA ASP A 153 18.20 -5.08 34.74
C ASP A 153 17.05 -6.02 35.14
N PHE A 154 16.28 -6.49 34.16
CA PHE A 154 15.10 -7.34 34.30
C PHE A 154 15.17 -8.55 33.36
N PRO A 155 14.52 -9.68 33.72
CA PRO A 155 14.56 -10.90 32.93
C PRO A 155 13.77 -10.79 31.63
N TYR A 156 14.21 -11.53 30.63
CA TYR A 156 13.49 -11.73 29.36
C TYR A 156 13.02 -13.17 29.24
N VAL A 157 11.86 -13.38 28.64
CA VAL A 157 11.27 -14.71 28.41
C VAL A 157 10.86 -14.89 26.96
N ASN A 158 10.94 -16.13 26.44
CA ASN A 158 10.28 -16.55 25.21
C ASN A 158 10.12 -18.07 25.18
N ALA A 159 8.89 -18.54 25.00
CA ALA A 159 8.53 -19.95 25.07
C ALA A 159 8.49 -20.66 23.71
N ASN A 160 8.44 -19.95 22.59
CA ASN A 160 8.19 -20.56 21.28
C ASN A 160 9.39 -20.56 20.33
N VAL A 161 10.56 -20.04 20.75
CA VAL A 161 11.84 -20.18 20.03
C VAL A 161 12.64 -21.35 20.61
N TYR A 162 13.05 -22.26 19.71
CA TYR A 162 13.70 -23.53 20.01
C TYR A 162 15.08 -23.63 19.36
N GLN A 163 15.97 -24.45 19.94
CA GLN A 163 17.25 -24.81 19.34
C GLN A 163 17.03 -25.57 18.01
N ALA A 164 17.78 -25.22 16.96
CA ALA A 164 17.70 -25.93 15.67
C ALA A 164 18.48 -27.26 15.63
N ASP A 165 18.96 -27.77 16.77
CA ASP A 165 19.78 -28.98 16.86
C ASP A 165 18.96 -30.29 16.99
N GLY A 166 17.63 -30.17 17.00
CA GLY A 166 16.69 -31.29 17.10
C GLY A 166 16.49 -31.82 18.52
N SER A 167 16.95 -31.09 19.56
CA SER A 167 16.77 -31.45 20.97
C SER A 167 15.35 -31.26 21.50
N ASP A 168 14.51 -30.45 20.83
CA ASP A 168 13.22 -29.96 21.35
C ASP A 168 13.37 -29.12 22.64
N GLU A 169 14.54 -28.49 22.82
CA GLU A 169 14.83 -27.55 23.91
C GLU A 169 14.62 -26.10 23.45
N ASN A 170 14.06 -25.28 24.34
CA ASN A 170 13.92 -23.84 24.14
C ASN A 170 15.28 -23.16 24.00
N TYR A 171 15.34 -22.10 23.19
CA TYR A 171 16.55 -21.29 23.04
C TYR A 171 16.70 -20.27 24.17
N PHE A 172 15.59 -19.66 24.58
CA PHE A 172 15.48 -18.74 25.71
C PHE A 172 14.81 -19.41 26.92
N ASP A 173 14.81 -18.73 28.06
CA ASP A 173 14.01 -19.16 29.20
C ASP A 173 12.51 -19.02 28.82
N PRO A 174 11.71 -20.10 28.85
CA PRO A 174 10.34 -20.07 28.34
C PRO A 174 9.41 -19.21 29.19
N TYR A 175 9.64 -19.20 30.50
CA TYR A 175 8.87 -18.43 31.46
C TYR A 175 9.71 -18.11 32.70
N VAL A 176 9.24 -17.17 33.52
CA VAL A 176 9.80 -16.85 34.85
C VAL A 176 8.69 -16.84 35.90
N ILE A 177 9.00 -17.27 37.13
CA ILE A 177 8.10 -17.10 38.29
C ILE A 177 8.67 -15.98 39.17
N LEU A 178 7.92 -14.89 39.29
CA LEU A 178 8.28 -13.73 40.10
C LEU A 178 7.63 -13.84 41.48
N ASP A 179 8.43 -13.94 42.53
CA ASP A 179 7.94 -13.74 43.90
C ASP A 179 7.74 -12.22 44.13
N ARG A 180 6.51 -11.82 44.45
CA ARG A 180 6.13 -10.41 44.67
C ARG A 180 5.45 -10.23 46.02
N GLU A 181 5.97 -9.29 46.81
CA GLU A 181 5.27 -8.82 48.02
C GLU A 181 4.15 -7.88 47.59
N VAL A 182 2.94 -8.14 48.07
CA VAL A 182 1.74 -7.35 47.78
C VAL A 182 1.02 -6.99 49.07
N VAL A 183 0.28 -5.90 49.05
CA VAL A 183 -0.53 -5.41 50.16
C VAL A 183 -2.00 -5.61 49.81
N ASP A 184 -2.75 -6.25 50.70
CA ASP A 184 -4.20 -6.44 50.55
C ASP A 184 -4.99 -5.16 50.91
N GLN A 185 -6.32 -5.20 50.75
CA GLN A 185 -7.22 -4.09 51.05
C GLN A 185 -7.27 -3.72 52.55
N ASP A 186 -6.84 -4.63 53.44
CA ASP A 186 -6.75 -4.40 54.89
C ASP A 186 -5.36 -3.88 55.33
N GLY A 187 -4.41 -3.81 54.40
CA GLY A 187 -3.05 -3.34 54.61
C GLY A 187 -2.07 -4.41 55.10
N GLU A 188 -2.44 -5.69 55.05
CA GLU A 188 -1.56 -6.80 55.36
C GLU A 188 -0.69 -7.19 54.15
N THR A 189 0.54 -7.61 54.42
CA THR A 189 1.50 -8.00 53.38
C THR A 189 1.44 -9.50 53.12
N HIS A 190 1.30 -9.86 51.85
CA HIS A 190 1.31 -11.23 51.35
C HIS A 190 2.40 -11.40 50.30
N THR A 191 2.69 -12.65 49.96
CA THR A 191 3.50 -12.99 48.80
C THR A 191 2.62 -13.69 47.78
N ILE A 192 2.69 -13.24 46.53
CA ILE A 192 2.10 -13.91 45.36
C ILE A 192 3.21 -14.30 44.39
N LYS A 193 2.96 -15.36 43.62
CA LYS A 193 3.84 -15.85 42.55
C LYS A 193 3.23 -15.51 41.19
N VAL A 194 3.85 -14.59 40.48
CA VAL A 194 3.42 -14.21 39.13
C VAL A 194 4.26 -14.96 38.10
N GLY A 195 3.65 -15.89 37.40
CA GLY A 195 4.25 -16.58 36.26
C GLY A 195 4.12 -15.74 34.99
N VAL A 196 5.22 -15.51 34.30
CA VAL A 196 5.27 -14.71 33.07
C VAL A 196 5.84 -15.54 31.92
N ILE A 197 5.13 -15.60 30.80
CA ILE A 197 5.50 -16.36 29.60
C ILE A 197 5.46 -15.48 28.34
N GLY A 198 6.48 -15.61 27.48
CA GLY A 198 6.68 -14.77 26.29
C GLY A 198 6.46 -15.49 24.96
N PHE A 199 6.02 -14.79 23.91
CA PHE A 199 5.83 -15.34 22.56
C PHE A 199 6.24 -14.37 21.45
N VAL A 200 6.74 -14.88 20.32
CA VAL A 200 7.12 -14.10 19.13
C VAL A 200 6.53 -14.72 17.86
N PRO A 201 6.25 -13.97 16.77
CA PRO A 201 5.65 -14.55 15.57
C PRO A 201 6.59 -15.60 14.95
N PRO A 202 6.08 -16.77 14.52
CA PRO A 202 6.93 -17.80 13.92
C PRO A 202 7.67 -17.34 12.65
N GLN A 203 7.15 -16.28 12.01
CA GLN A 203 7.63 -15.64 10.79
C GLN A 203 9.02 -15.02 10.94
N ILE A 204 9.57 -14.85 12.14
CA ILE A 204 11.00 -14.46 12.30
C ILE A 204 11.94 -15.42 11.54
N MET A 205 11.55 -16.69 11.38
CA MET A 205 12.34 -17.66 10.60
C MET A 205 12.37 -17.39 9.10
N THR A 206 11.41 -16.59 8.63
CA THR A 206 11.29 -16.12 7.25
C THR A 206 11.95 -14.76 7.11
N TRP A 207 11.57 -13.79 7.95
CA TRP A 207 12.04 -12.41 7.88
C TRP A 207 13.52 -12.27 8.18
N ASP A 208 14.03 -12.98 9.19
CA ASP A 208 15.42 -12.91 9.64
C ASP A 208 16.21 -14.18 9.32
N LYS A 209 15.81 -14.87 8.25
CA LYS A 209 16.35 -16.17 7.86
C LYS A 209 17.88 -16.20 7.84
N ASP A 210 18.51 -15.19 7.25
CA ASP A 210 19.98 -15.09 7.12
C ASP A 210 20.69 -15.06 8.49
N HIS A 211 19.99 -14.65 9.54
CA HIS A 211 20.50 -14.60 10.90
C HIS A 211 20.16 -15.83 11.74
N LEU A 212 19.09 -16.54 11.40
CA LEU A 212 18.47 -17.57 12.24
C LEU A 212 18.57 -19.00 11.68
N GLU A 213 18.70 -19.17 10.36
CA GLU A 213 18.71 -20.48 9.71
C GLU A 213 19.80 -21.40 10.30
N GLY A 214 19.38 -22.60 10.73
CA GLY A 214 20.27 -23.59 11.35
C GLY A 214 20.72 -23.27 12.78
N ARG A 215 20.23 -22.18 13.39
CA ARG A 215 20.51 -21.80 14.79
C ARG A 215 19.29 -21.98 15.68
N VAL A 216 18.14 -21.49 15.24
CA VAL A 216 16.86 -21.59 15.95
C VAL A 216 15.74 -22.05 15.03
N THR A 217 14.61 -22.44 15.62
CA THR A 217 13.33 -22.71 14.97
C THR A 217 12.20 -22.15 15.83
N THR A 218 11.00 -22.02 15.27
CA THR A 218 9.82 -21.51 15.99
C THR A 218 8.69 -22.53 16.01
N HIS A 219 7.92 -22.52 17.11
CA HIS A 219 6.70 -23.31 17.28
C HIS A 219 5.46 -22.39 17.35
N ASP A 220 4.28 -23.00 17.17
CA ASP A 220 2.98 -22.34 17.29
C ASP A 220 2.74 -21.81 18.71
N LEU A 221 2.16 -20.61 18.83
CA LEU A 221 2.02 -19.93 20.12
C LEU A 221 1.02 -20.65 21.02
N LYS A 222 -0.14 -21.03 20.47
CA LYS A 222 -1.19 -21.71 21.22
C LYS A 222 -0.73 -23.07 21.75
N GLU A 223 -0.15 -23.91 20.90
CA GLU A 223 0.36 -25.23 21.32
C GLU A 223 1.48 -25.09 22.38
N THR A 224 2.31 -24.06 22.26
CA THR A 224 3.36 -23.74 23.23
C THR A 224 2.77 -23.32 24.58
N ALA A 225 1.74 -22.48 24.59
CA ALA A 225 1.04 -22.08 25.81
C ALA A 225 0.38 -23.27 26.51
N GLU A 226 -0.29 -24.15 25.75
CA GLU A 226 -0.91 -25.39 26.27
C GLU A 226 0.10 -26.32 26.94
N LYS A 227 1.38 -26.27 26.53
CA LYS A 227 2.48 -27.01 27.17
C LYS A 227 2.94 -26.37 28.48
N PHE A 228 3.24 -25.06 28.47
CA PHE A 228 3.95 -24.42 29.59
C PHE A 228 3.06 -23.89 30.71
N ILE A 229 1.80 -23.52 30.45
CA ILE A 229 0.91 -23.03 31.52
C ILE A 229 0.71 -24.08 32.62
N PRO A 230 0.46 -25.37 32.32
CA PRO A 230 0.41 -26.40 33.37
C PRO A 230 1.71 -26.51 34.18
N GLU A 231 2.87 -26.37 33.54
CA GLU A 231 4.18 -26.40 34.22
C GLU A 231 4.37 -25.19 35.16
N MET A 232 3.94 -24.00 34.74
CA MET A 232 3.95 -22.79 35.57
C MET A 232 3.03 -22.92 36.80
N LYS A 233 1.83 -23.47 36.61
CA LYS A 233 0.90 -23.75 37.71
C LYS A 233 1.46 -24.80 38.68
N GLU A 234 2.10 -25.85 38.17
CA GLU A 234 2.79 -26.84 39.03
C GLU A 234 3.99 -26.22 39.78
N ALA A 235 4.67 -25.24 39.18
CA ALA A 235 5.71 -24.44 39.83
C ALA A 235 5.16 -23.44 40.87
N GLY A 236 3.83 -23.33 41.00
CA GLY A 236 3.14 -22.54 42.00
C GLY A 236 2.79 -21.12 41.55
N ALA A 237 2.64 -20.85 40.25
CA ALA A 237 2.09 -19.58 39.78
C ALA A 237 0.65 -19.37 40.31
N ASP A 238 0.44 -18.27 41.02
CA ASP A 238 -0.86 -17.78 41.48
C ASP A 238 -1.55 -16.96 40.38
N VAL A 239 -0.76 -16.24 39.57
CA VAL A 239 -1.21 -15.46 38.42
C VAL A 239 -0.34 -15.82 37.21
N VAL A 240 -0.95 -16.05 36.05
CA VAL A 240 -0.26 -16.31 34.78
C VAL A 240 -0.48 -15.16 33.81
N VAL A 241 0.59 -14.44 33.51
CA VAL A 241 0.64 -13.33 32.54
C VAL A 241 1.30 -13.81 31.25
N GLY A 242 0.59 -13.74 30.14
CA GLY A 242 1.17 -13.93 28.82
C GLY A 242 1.59 -12.59 28.22
N ILE A 243 2.82 -12.52 27.73
CA ILE A 243 3.36 -11.38 26.98
C ILE A 243 3.55 -11.88 25.55
N ALA A 244 2.65 -11.51 24.64
CA ALA A 244 2.59 -12.05 23.29
C ALA A 244 2.94 -10.96 22.27
N HIS A 245 4.12 -11.02 21.69
CA HIS A 245 4.46 -10.16 20.56
C HIS A 245 3.75 -10.69 19.32
N SER A 246 2.48 -10.37 19.19
CA SER A 246 1.52 -10.91 18.23
C SER A 246 0.29 -10.01 18.26
N GLY A 247 -0.24 -9.64 17.11
CA GLY A 247 -1.53 -8.94 17.00
C GLY A 247 -2.71 -9.83 17.37
N LEU A 248 -3.92 -9.29 17.24
CA LEU A 248 -5.16 -9.94 17.66
C LEU A 248 -5.37 -11.32 16.99
N GLY A 249 -5.19 -11.41 15.68
CA GLY A 249 -5.43 -12.64 14.91
C GLY A 249 -6.91 -12.91 14.61
N SER A 250 -7.18 -13.92 13.78
CA SER A 250 -8.55 -14.26 13.36
C SER A 250 -9.35 -14.84 14.52
N ALA A 251 -10.55 -14.32 14.75
CA ALA A 251 -11.50 -14.90 15.72
C ALA A 251 -12.35 -16.05 15.12
N GLU A 252 -12.24 -16.29 13.82
CA GLU A 252 -13.08 -17.27 13.10
C GLU A 252 -12.34 -18.57 12.82
N GLU A 253 -11.05 -18.49 12.50
CA GLU A 253 -10.23 -19.63 12.12
C GLU A 253 -8.93 -19.68 12.92
N TYR A 254 -8.54 -20.89 13.34
CA TYR A 254 -7.22 -21.15 13.88
C TYR A 254 -6.32 -21.71 12.78
N VAL A 255 -5.38 -20.88 12.33
CA VAL A 255 -4.30 -21.30 11.43
C VAL A 255 -3.03 -21.50 12.26
N LYS A 256 -2.52 -22.73 12.25
CA LYS A 256 -1.31 -23.10 12.98
C LYS A 256 -0.10 -22.35 12.41
N GLY A 257 0.68 -21.72 13.28
CA GLY A 257 1.84 -20.92 12.91
C GLY A 257 1.52 -19.59 12.24
N ALA A 258 0.28 -19.10 12.34
CA ALA A 258 -0.07 -17.75 11.92
C ALA A 258 0.74 -16.71 12.71
N GLU A 259 0.95 -15.55 12.09
CA GLU A 259 1.66 -14.41 12.67
C GLU A 259 0.96 -13.86 13.91
N ASN A 260 -0.35 -13.64 13.80
CA ASN A 260 -1.18 -13.03 14.83
C ASN A 260 -2.10 -14.10 15.46
N GLN A 261 -1.87 -14.40 16.75
CA GLN A 261 -2.55 -15.48 17.49
C GLN A 261 -3.00 -15.09 18.92
N THR A 262 -3.10 -13.80 19.26
CA THR A 262 -3.53 -13.38 20.62
C THR A 262 -4.95 -13.85 20.96
N TYR A 263 -5.87 -13.83 20.00
CA TYR A 263 -7.20 -14.41 20.16
C TYR A 263 -7.11 -15.90 20.51
N GLN A 264 -6.28 -16.66 19.82
CA GLN A 264 -6.06 -18.09 20.08
C GLN A 264 -5.44 -18.33 21.45
N LEU A 265 -4.48 -17.52 21.88
CA LEU A 265 -3.88 -17.59 23.21
C LEU A 265 -4.92 -17.40 24.31
N SER A 266 -5.85 -16.46 24.14
CA SER A 266 -6.93 -16.23 25.12
C SER A 266 -7.90 -17.42 25.27
N THR A 267 -7.87 -18.38 24.34
CA THR A 267 -8.66 -19.63 24.45
C THR A 267 -7.97 -20.72 25.28
N VAL A 268 -6.70 -20.52 25.66
CA VAL A 268 -5.93 -21.50 26.44
C VAL A 268 -6.29 -21.35 27.91
N ASP A 269 -6.73 -22.45 28.52
CA ASP A 269 -7.09 -22.48 29.93
C ASP A 269 -5.90 -22.10 30.82
N GLY A 270 -6.06 -21.02 31.59
CA GLY A 270 -5.17 -20.68 32.69
C GLY A 270 -4.33 -19.42 32.53
N PHE A 271 -4.52 -18.63 31.48
CA PHE A 271 -4.10 -17.23 31.48
C PHE A 271 -5.03 -16.38 32.35
N ASP A 272 -4.44 -15.47 33.12
CA ASP A 272 -5.16 -14.47 33.91
C ASP A 272 -5.08 -13.07 33.30
N ALA A 273 -4.06 -12.82 32.48
CA ALA A 273 -3.87 -11.59 31.72
C ALA A 273 -3.05 -11.83 30.45
N LEU A 274 -3.34 -11.07 29.40
CA LEU A 274 -2.57 -11.05 28.16
C LEU A 274 -2.14 -9.62 27.81
N LEU A 275 -0.85 -9.42 27.59
CA LEU A 275 -0.25 -8.19 27.10
C LEU A 275 0.22 -8.49 25.69
N PHE A 276 -0.26 -7.78 24.67
CA PHE A 276 0.02 -8.09 23.27
C PHE A 276 0.50 -6.88 22.46
N GLY A 277 1.02 -7.11 21.25
CA GLY A 277 1.87 -6.15 20.52
C GLY A 277 1.92 -6.43 19.02
N HIS A 278 3.01 -6.07 18.35
CA HIS A 278 3.34 -6.37 16.94
C HIS A 278 2.54 -5.59 15.90
N SER A 279 1.21 -5.48 16.07
CA SER A 279 0.32 -4.86 15.07
C SER A 279 0.21 -3.34 15.18
N HIS A 280 0.89 -2.71 16.15
CA HIS A 280 0.86 -1.25 16.39
C HIS A 280 -0.55 -0.69 16.61
N GLN A 281 -1.46 -1.49 17.16
CA GLN A 281 -2.84 -1.09 17.43
C GLN A 281 -3.03 -0.80 18.92
N THR A 282 -4.10 -0.10 19.28
CA THR A 282 -4.44 0.14 20.69
C THR A 282 -5.65 -0.70 21.07
N PHE A 283 -5.53 -1.54 22.10
CA PHE A 283 -6.65 -2.34 22.61
C PHE A 283 -6.76 -2.22 24.14
N PRO A 284 -7.96 -2.03 24.69
CA PRO A 284 -9.23 -1.79 24.01
C PRO A 284 -9.31 -0.38 23.40
N SER A 285 -9.95 -0.24 22.24
CA SER A 285 -10.20 1.06 21.59
C SER A 285 -11.41 1.02 20.65
N GLU A 286 -11.86 2.19 20.19
CA GLU A 286 -12.95 2.33 19.21
C GLU A 286 -12.61 1.71 17.84
N ASP A 287 -11.32 1.49 17.52
CA ASP A 287 -10.91 0.85 16.27
C ASP A 287 -11.45 -0.59 16.17
N TYR A 288 -11.70 -1.21 17.33
CA TYR A 288 -12.27 -2.55 17.45
C TYR A 288 -13.80 -2.57 17.62
N ALA A 289 -14.49 -1.43 17.50
CA ALA A 289 -15.94 -1.33 17.76
C ALA A 289 -16.79 -2.31 16.92
N SER A 290 -16.31 -2.73 15.76
CA SER A 290 -16.97 -3.73 14.91
C SER A 290 -16.98 -5.14 15.51
N LEU A 291 -16.05 -5.44 16.43
CA LEU A 291 -15.89 -6.71 17.13
C LEU A 291 -16.55 -6.72 18.52
N ASP A 292 -16.96 -5.57 19.06
CA ASP A 292 -17.53 -5.49 20.41
C ASP A 292 -18.79 -6.36 20.57
N GLY A 293 -18.79 -7.19 21.62
CA GLY A 293 -19.84 -8.17 21.90
C GLY A 293 -19.88 -9.37 20.94
N LYS A 294 -18.94 -9.49 20.00
CA LYS A 294 -18.77 -10.65 19.11
C LYS A 294 -17.55 -11.46 19.52
N HIS A 295 -17.54 -12.75 19.21
CA HIS A 295 -16.41 -13.65 19.48
C HIS A 295 -15.88 -13.63 20.92
N HIS A 296 -16.72 -13.25 21.89
CA HIS A 296 -16.34 -13.05 23.30
C HIS A 296 -15.30 -11.93 23.53
N ILE A 297 -15.30 -10.91 22.67
CA ILE A 297 -14.59 -9.66 22.87
C ILE A 297 -15.54 -8.67 23.55
N ASP A 298 -15.10 -8.07 24.66
CA ASP A 298 -15.82 -7.04 25.41
C ASP A 298 -14.90 -5.82 25.56
N LEU A 299 -15.13 -4.78 24.76
CA LEU A 299 -14.29 -3.58 24.80
C LEU A 299 -14.52 -2.75 26.06
N SER A 300 -15.71 -2.84 26.66
CA SER A 300 -16.03 -2.09 27.87
C SER A 300 -15.27 -2.59 29.09
N ARG A 301 -14.97 -3.88 29.11
CA ARG A 301 -14.11 -4.52 30.12
C ARG A 301 -12.67 -4.69 29.65
N GLY A 302 -12.40 -4.59 28.36
CA GLY A 302 -11.09 -4.88 27.78
C GLY A 302 -10.73 -6.36 27.89
N THR A 303 -11.64 -7.27 27.53
CA THR A 303 -11.39 -8.70 27.61
C THR A 303 -11.59 -9.42 26.29
N ILE A 304 -10.84 -10.52 26.11
CA ILE A 304 -10.97 -11.46 25.01
C ILE A 304 -11.17 -12.85 25.62
N ASN A 305 -12.26 -13.53 25.28
CA ASN A 305 -12.66 -14.80 25.90
C ASN A 305 -12.72 -14.74 27.45
N GLY A 306 -12.98 -13.56 28.00
CA GLY A 306 -13.01 -13.32 29.44
C GLY A 306 -11.65 -13.03 30.09
N VAL A 307 -10.54 -13.14 29.34
CA VAL A 307 -9.19 -12.80 29.80
C VAL A 307 -8.95 -11.30 29.58
N PRO A 308 -8.63 -10.51 30.63
CA PRO A 308 -8.18 -9.12 30.50
C PRO A 308 -6.98 -9.04 29.56
N THR A 309 -7.10 -8.19 28.54
CA THR A 309 -6.10 -8.11 27.46
C THR A 309 -5.85 -6.66 27.08
N THR A 310 -4.60 -6.25 26.83
CA THR A 310 -4.26 -4.88 26.39
C THR A 310 -3.15 -4.90 25.35
N GLN A 311 -3.16 -3.91 24.45
CA GLN A 311 -2.06 -3.57 23.55
C GLN A 311 -1.85 -2.06 23.61
N ALA A 312 -0.65 -1.64 24.00
CA ALA A 312 -0.28 -0.26 24.27
C ALA A 312 0.23 0.51 23.03
N GLY A 313 -0.47 0.41 21.89
CA GLY A 313 -0.11 1.16 20.69
C GLY A 313 1.30 0.84 20.21
N PHE A 314 2.11 1.87 20.00
CA PHE A 314 3.50 1.78 19.51
C PHE A 314 4.27 3.06 19.83
N TRP A 315 5.60 3.02 19.73
CA TRP A 315 6.51 4.17 19.90
C TRP A 315 6.37 4.93 21.23
N GLY A 316 5.76 4.29 22.24
CA GLY A 316 5.43 4.90 23.51
C GLY A 316 4.30 5.92 23.42
N SER A 317 3.31 5.72 22.53
CA SER A 317 2.09 6.52 22.40
C SER A 317 1.09 6.29 23.53
N ASP A 318 1.10 5.10 24.12
CA ASP A 318 0.13 4.66 25.11
C ASP A 318 0.80 3.83 26.21
N LEU A 319 0.12 3.72 27.34
CA LEU A 319 0.41 2.79 28.43
C LEU A 319 -0.76 1.80 28.54
N GLY A 320 -0.48 0.51 28.34
CA GLY A 320 -1.45 -0.56 28.57
C GLY A 320 -1.61 -0.83 30.06
N ILE A 321 -2.84 -1.04 30.52
CA ILE A 321 -3.16 -1.29 31.93
C ILE A 321 -4.15 -2.43 32.05
N ILE A 322 -3.85 -3.37 32.93
CA ILE A 322 -4.78 -4.40 33.39
C ILE A 322 -4.90 -4.29 34.91
N ASP A 323 -6.11 -4.13 35.41
CA ASP A 323 -6.40 -4.20 36.84
C ASP A 323 -7.04 -5.56 37.16
N LEU A 324 -6.40 -6.31 38.05
CA LEU A 324 -6.87 -7.61 38.56
C LEU A 324 -7.25 -7.50 40.03
N GLN A 325 -8.27 -8.25 40.43
CA GLN A 325 -8.60 -8.50 41.83
C GLN A 325 -8.38 -9.98 42.15
N LEU A 326 -7.54 -10.24 43.14
CA LEU A 326 -7.23 -11.56 43.63
C LEU A 326 -7.90 -11.79 44.98
N GLU A 327 -8.50 -12.95 45.16
CA GLU A 327 -9.07 -13.39 46.43
C GLU A 327 -8.35 -14.65 46.90
N LYS A 328 -8.01 -14.70 48.19
CA LYS A 328 -7.40 -15.89 48.78
C LYS A 328 -8.44 -16.82 49.37
N THR A 329 -8.63 -17.98 48.76
CA THR A 329 -9.55 -19.02 49.25
C THR A 329 -8.77 -20.28 49.61
N ASP A 330 -8.98 -20.81 50.82
CA ASP A 330 -8.33 -22.03 51.32
C ASP A 330 -6.78 -22.02 51.23
N GLY A 331 -6.18 -20.82 51.17
CA GLY A 331 -4.73 -20.60 51.08
C GLY A 331 -4.17 -20.52 49.67
N GLU A 332 -5.02 -20.62 48.65
CA GLU A 332 -4.70 -20.42 47.22
C GLU A 332 -5.25 -19.06 46.76
N TRP A 333 -4.56 -18.40 45.84
CA TRP A 333 -5.00 -17.15 45.25
C TRP A 333 -5.71 -17.41 43.92
N ASP A 334 -6.88 -16.80 43.73
CA ASP A 334 -7.63 -16.85 42.49
C ASP A 334 -7.90 -15.44 41.97
N VAL A 335 -7.75 -15.23 40.66
CA VAL A 335 -8.18 -14.00 39.99
C VAL A 335 -9.70 -14.05 39.79
N VAL A 336 -10.41 -13.17 40.47
CA VAL A 336 -11.89 -13.17 40.49
C VAL A 336 -12.50 -12.08 39.60
N GLN A 337 -11.74 -11.02 39.34
CA GLN A 337 -12.13 -9.94 38.44
C GLN A 337 -10.92 -9.41 37.70
N GLY A 338 -11.14 -8.97 36.46
CA GLY A 338 -10.16 -8.24 35.71
C GLY A 338 -10.79 -7.36 34.65
N GLN A 339 -10.10 -6.26 34.35
CA GLN A 339 -10.44 -5.33 33.27
C GLN A 339 -9.16 -4.68 32.74
N SER A 340 -9.21 -4.17 31.51
CA SER A 340 -8.09 -3.45 30.91
C SER A 340 -8.49 -2.11 30.31
N GLU A 341 -7.51 -1.24 30.15
CA GLU A 341 -7.59 0.03 29.44
C GLU A 341 -6.23 0.37 28.81
N ALA A 342 -6.23 1.23 27.81
CA ALA A 342 -5.02 1.87 27.29
C ALA A 342 -5.09 3.38 27.57
N ARG A 343 -3.98 3.95 28.05
CA ARG A 343 -3.89 5.38 28.40
C ARG A 343 -2.94 6.12 27.45
N PRO A 344 -3.43 7.07 26.65
CA PRO A 344 -2.58 7.80 25.70
C PRO A 344 -1.72 8.86 26.41
N ILE A 345 -0.56 9.17 25.84
CA ILE A 345 0.27 10.33 26.24
C ILE A 345 -0.18 11.65 25.59
N TYR A 346 -1.04 11.58 24.57
CA TYR A 346 -1.45 12.70 23.73
C TYR A 346 -2.94 12.64 23.42
N ASP A 347 -3.61 13.79 23.45
CA ASP A 347 -5.02 13.92 23.06
C ASP A 347 -5.10 14.45 21.62
N SER A 348 -5.48 13.58 20.69
CA SER A 348 -5.60 13.91 19.27
C SER A 348 -6.78 14.83 18.95
N GLU A 349 -7.81 14.92 19.80
CA GLU A 349 -8.93 15.83 19.60
C GLU A 349 -8.56 17.28 19.94
N THR A 350 -7.78 17.47 21.01
CA THR A 350 -7.35 18.80 21.46
C THR A 350 -6.01 19.22 20.89
N GLY A 351 -5.20 18.26 20.45
CA GLY A 351 -3.85 18.48 19.95
C GLY A 351 -2.83 18.77 21.06
N GLU A 352 -3.09 18.31 22.28
CA GLU A 352 -2.28 18.61 23.48
C GLU A 352 -1.65 17.34 24.07
N ALA A 353 -0.40 17.45 24.51
CA ALA A 353 0.24 16.43 25.32
C ALA A 353 -0.45 16.33 26.69
N LEU A 354 -0.71 15.10 27.15
CA LEU A 354 -1.37 14.82 28.43
C LEU A 354 -0.38 14.72 29.60
N VAL A 355 0.90 14.58 29.29
CA VAL A 355 1.99 14.44 30.26
C VAL A 355 3.24 15.21 29.82
N ASP A 356 4.02 15.65 30.80
CA ASP A 356 5.36 16.18 30.57
C ASP A 356 6.38 15.03 30.48
N PRO A 357 7.49 15.19 29.73
CA PRO A 357 8.58 14.22 29.68
C PRO A 357 9.22 13.97 31.05
N ASN A 358 9.56 12.72 31.35
CA ASN A 358 10.34 12.34 32.52
C ASN A 358 11.80 12.78 32.35
N GLN A 359 12.20 13.79 33.13
CA GLN A 359 13.53 14.40 33.01
C GLN A 359 14.68 13.46 33.40
N GLU A 360 14.44 12.48 34.27
CA GLU A 360 15.48 11.52 34.67
C GLU A 360 15.90 10.64 33.49
N ILE A 361 14.92 10.17 32.70
CA ILE A 361 15.18 9.42 31.47
C ILE A 361 15.81 10.31 30.41
N VAL A 362 15.30 11.53 30.20
CA VAL A 362 15.90 12.51 29.27
C VAL A 362 17.38 12.70 29.57
N ASP A 363 17.73 12.87 30.85
CA ASP A 363 19.12 13.06 31.27
C ASP A 363 19.96 11.79 31.07
N ALA A 364 19.39 10.61 31.29
CA ALA A 364 20.07 9.32 31.16
C ALA A 364 20.46 8.98 29.72
N VAL A 365 19.62 9.34 28.74
CA VAL A 365 19.88 9.07 27.31
C VAL A 365 20.36 10.29 26.53
N LYS A 366 20.64 11.41 27.22
CA LYS A 366 21.03 12.68 26.59
C LYS A 366 22.22 12.56 25.63
N HIS A 367 23.22 11.77 26.00
CA HIS A 367 24.38 11.57 25.14
C HIS A 367 23.98 10.86 23.84
N ASP A 368 23.24 9.76 23.97
CA ASP A 368 22.78 8.97 22.83
C ASP A 368 21.82 9.79 21.93
N HIS A 369 20.98 10.65 22.53
CA HIS A 369 20.12 11.58 21.79
C HIS A 369 20.92 12.57 20.92
N GLU A 370 21.96 13.20 21.46
CA GLU A 370 22.80 14.13 20.69
C GLU A 370 23.65 13.39 19.64
N GLU A 371 24.20 12.22 19.95
CA GLU A 371 24.93 11.41 18.96
C GLU A 371 24.02 10.91 17.83
N THR A 372 22.75 10.61 18.14
CA THR A 372 21.75 10.24 17.12
C THR A 372 21.46 11.42 16.19
N LYS A 373 21.34 12.65 16.72
CA LYS A 373 21.17 13.87 15.91
C LYS A 373 22.36 14.12 15.00
N ASP A 374 23.57 13.86 15.48
CA ASP A 374 24.78 13.94 14.66
C ASP A 374 24.84 12.81 13.62
N TYR A 375 24.37 11.61 13.98
CA TYR A 375 24.30 10.45 13.08
C TYR A 375 23.34 10.65 11.92
N VAL A 376 22.13 11.19 12.12
CA VAL A 376 21.18 11.41 11.02
C VAL A 376 21.61 12.48 10.03
N ALA A 377 22.59 13.30 10.39
CA ALA A 377 23.24 14.24 9.48
C ALA A 377 24.33 13.58 8.61
N THR A 378 24.70 12.32 8.86
CA THR A 378 25.69 11.59 8.07
C THR A 378 25.09 10.97 6.80
N PRO A 379 25.85 10.91 5.70
CA PRO A 379 25.41 10.22 4.48
C PRO A 379 25.15 8.73 4.72
N VAL A 380 24.00 8.22 4.27
CA VAL A 380 23.65 6.79 4.23
C VAL A 380 23.82 6.16 2.86
N GLY A 381 23.91 6.99 1.82
CA GLY A 381 24.24 6.57 0.47
C GLY A 381 24.63 7.77 -0.39
N GLU A 382 24.71 7.54 -1.70
CA GLU A 382 24.98 8.58 -2.71
C GLU A 382 23.94 8.49 -3.84
N THR A 383 23.57 9.62 -4.43
CA THR A 383 22.79 9.67 -5.68
C THR A 383 23.63 10.19 -6.84
N GLU A 384 23.60 9.49 -7.98
CA GLU A 384 24.33 9.89 -9.20
C GLU A 384 23.73 11.12 -9.89
N THR A 385 22.42 11.30 -9.73
CA THR A 385 21.62 12.38 -10.34
C THR A 385 21.01 13.27 -9.25
N PRO A 386 20.78 14.57 -9.54
CA PRO A 386 19.96 15.42 -8.68
C PRO A 386 18.55 14.85 -8.54
N LEU A 387 17.99 14.90 -7.33
CA LEU A 387 16.62 14.50 -7.03
C LEU A 387 15.81 15.76 -6.75
N TYR A 388 14.85 16.07 -7.59
CA TYR A 388 13.97 17.22 -7.42
C TYR A 388 12.53 16.86 -7.75
N SER A 389 11.57 17.57 -7.18
CA SER A 389 10.12 17.27 -7.37
C SER A 389 9.34 18.41 -8.03
N TYR A 390 10.03 19.40 -8.60
CA TYR A 390 9.42 20.61 -9.18
C TYR A 390 8.35 20.32 -10.24
N PHE A 391 8.48 19.21 -10.98
CA PHE A 391 7.57 18.85 -12.07
C PHE A 391 6.82 17.53 -11.80
N SER A 392 6.98 16.96 -10.61
CA SER A 392 6.45 15.63 -10.22
C SER A 392 4.93 15.45 -10.29
N GLN A 393 4.16 16.54 -10.39
CA GLN A 393 2.70 16.48 -10.60
C GLN A 393 2.30 16.38 -12.08
N VAL A 394 3.23 16.64 -13.02
CA VAL A 394 2.96 16.70 -14.47
C VAL A 394 3.92 15.88 -15.31
N LEU A 395 5.01 15.37 -14.72
CA LEU A 395 5.96 14.46 -15.33
C LEU A 395 6.29 13.34 -14.36
N ASP A 396 6.68 12.20 -14.92
CA ASP A 396 7.32 11.13 -14.15
C ASP A 396 8.65 11.62 -13.55
N ASP A 397 8.97 11.17 -12.35
CA ASP A 397 9.90 11.86 -11.45
C ASP A 397 10.72 10.92 -10.57
N PRO A 398 12.06 11.11 -10.48
CA PRO A 398 12.95 10.22 -9.75
C PRO A 398 12.73 10.22 -8.23
N THR A 399 12.12 11.26 -7.65
CA THR A 399 11.81 11.32 -6.21
C THR A 399 10.65 10.42 -5.82
N VAL A 400 9.69 10.23 -6.71
CA VAL A 400 8.58 9.27 -6.51
C VAL A 400 9.06 7.86 -6.86
N GLN A 401 9.88 7.71 -7.92
CA GLN A 401 10.43 6.42 -8.33
C GLN A 401 11.15 5.71 -7.18
N ILE A 402 12.06 6.40 -6.49
CA ILE A 402 12.83 5.76 -5.41
C ILE A 402 11.96 5.30 -4.23
N VAL A 403 10.88 6.03 -3.95
CA VAL A 403 9.93 5.64 -2.91
C VAL A 403 9.19 4.37 -3.33
N ASN A 404 8.74 4.31 -4.58
CA ASN A 404 8.11 3.13 -5.15
C ASN A 404 9.05 1.91 -5.17
N ASP A 405 10.30 2.09 -5.60
CA ASP A 405 11.31 1.04 -5.62
C ASP A 405 11.53 0.46 -4.21
N ALA A 406 11.69 1.34 -3.22
CA ALA A 406 11.93 0.94 -1.83
C ALA A 406 10.73 0.15 -1.26
N GLN A 407 9.51 0.65 -1.45
CA GLN A 407 8.29 -0.03 -0.99
C GLN A 407 8.08 -1.38 -1.67
N LYS A 408 8.29 -1.45 -2.98
CA LYS A 408 8.19 -2.67 -3.76
C LYS A 408 9.21 -3.71 -3.30
N SER A 409 10.48 -3.33 -3.20
CA SER A 409 11.56 -4.19 -2.72
C SER A 409 11.28 -4.72 -1.31
N TYR A 410 10.74 -3.87 -0.44
CA TYR A 410 10.36 -4.25 0.92
C TYR A 410 9.23 -5.30 0.91
N ILE A 411 8.13 -5.06 0.19
CA ILE A 411 7.01 -6.00 0.11
C ILE A 411 7.40 -7.31 -0.57
N GLU A 412 8.19 -7.28 -1.65
CA GLU A 412 8.70 -8.48 -2.32
C GLU A 412 9.56 -9.34 -1.39
N THR A 413 10.30 -8.72 -0.48
CA THR A 413 11.06 -9.42 0.57
C THR A 413 10.12 -9.96 1.65
N TYR A 414 9.18 -9.15 2.09
CA TYR A 414 8.24 -9.47 3.17
C TYR A 414 7.38 -10.71 2.87
N ILE A 415 6.97 -10.90 1.61
CA ILE A 415 6.09 -12.00 1.21
C ILE A 415 6.80 -13.34 0.95
N GLN A 416 8.14 -13.39 0.96
CA GLN A 416 8.87 -14.63 0.67
C GLN A 416 8.47 -15.73 1.66
N GLY A 417 8.19 -16.94 1.20
CA GLY A 417 7.77 -18.06 2.06
C GLY A 417 6.36 -17.95 2.64
N THR A 418 5.59 -16.90 2.30
CA THR A 418 4.18 -16.75 2.67
C THR A 418 3.25 -17.29 1.58
N GLU A 419 1.95 -17.35 1.84
CA GLU A 419 0.94 -17.70 0.83
C GLU A 419 0.77 -16.64 -0.27
N LEU A 420 1.29 -15.42 -0.03
CA LEU A 420 1.27 -14.31 -0.98
C LEU A 420 2.46 -14.36 -1.94
N GLU A 421 3.46 -15.23 -1.70
CA GLU A 421 4.63 -15.38 -2.55
C GLU A 421 4.23 -15.70 -4.01
N GLY A 422 4.75 -14.92 -4.96
CA GLY A 422 4.50 -15.10 -6.39
C GLY A 422 3.35 -14.27 -6.97
N LEU A 423 2.60 -13.53 -6.13
CA LEU A 423 1.74 -12.46 -6.63
C LEU A 423 2.59 -11.29 -7.15
N PRO A 424 2.24 -10.70 -8.31
CA PRO A 424 2.91 -9.51 -8.81
C PRO A 424 2.77 -8.33 -7.85
N VAL A 425 3.88 -7.64 -7.57
CA VAL A 425 3.92 -6.46 -6.69
C VAL A 425 4.00 -5.19 -7.54
N LEU A 426 3.04 -4.30 -7.36
CA LEU A 426 3.04 -2.90 -7.80
C LEU A 426 3.35 -2.01 -6.59
N SER A 427 3.72 -0.76 -6.82
CA SER A 427 3.84 0.23 -5.74
C SER A 427 3.14 1.53 -6.10
N ALA A 428 2.42 2.11 -5.14
CA ALA A 428 1.76 3.41 -5.31
C ALA A 428 2.31 4.42 -4.30
N ALA A 429 2.88 5.51 -4.81
CA ALA A 429 3.45 6.61 -4.05
C ALA A 429 3.08 7.96 -4.66
N ALA A 430 3.03 8.99 -3.82
CA ALA A 430 2.67 10.33 -4.24
C ALA A 430 3.86 11.30 -4.12
N PRO A 431 3.88 12.42 -4.88
CA PRO A 431 4.83 13.49 -4.64
C PRO A 431 4.44 14.27 -3.38
N PHE A 432 5.03 13.88 -2.25
CA PHE A 432 4.70 14.43 -0.92
C PHE A 432 5.14 15.89 -0.73
N LYS A 433 6.17 16.33 -1.46
CA LYS A 433 6.64 17.72 -1.49
C LYS A 433 6.50 18.27 -2.91
N ALA A 434 5.34 18.84 -3.20
CA ALA A 434 5.03 19.46 -4.50
C ALA A 434 4.27 20.79 -4.31
N GLY A 435 4.79 21.68 -3.47
CA GLY A 435 4.34 23.06 -3.35
C GLY A 435 3.11 23.31 -2.48
N ARG A 436 2.48 22.28 -1.92
CA ARG A 436 1.28 22.39 -1.09
C ARG A 436 1.49 23.33 0.10
N ASP A 437 2.58 23.14 0.85
CA ASP A 437 2.86 23.94 2.04
C ASP A 437 3.63 25.23 1.74
N GLY A 438 3.68 25.62 0.46
CA GLY A 438 4.22 26.88 -0.04
C GLY A 438 5.38 26.70 -1.01
N ILE A 439 5.94 27.82 -1.46
CA ILE A 439 6.97 27.88 -2.51
C ILE A 439 8.25 27.07 -2.22
N GLY A 440 8.53 26.76 -0.95
CA GLY A 440 9.70 25.96 -0.54
C GLY A 440 9.38 24.48 -0.27
N ASP A 441 8.14 24.04 -0.48
CA ASP A 441 7.71 22.66 -0.21
C ASP A 441 8.00 21.73 -1.41
N TYR A 442 9.28 21.69 -1.81
CA TYR A 442 9.79 20.84 -2.88
C TYR A 442 11.02 20.08 -2.43
N THR A 443 11.29 18.95 -3.08
CA THR A 443 12.55 18.23 -2.96
C THR A 443 13.55 18.87 -3.91
N ASP A 444 14.75 19.12 -3.42
CA ASP A 444 15.90 19.55 -4.21
C ASP A 444 17.17 19.05 -3.51
N ILE A 445 17.63 17.88 -3.92
CA ILE A 445 18.81 17.21 -3.40
C ILE A 445 19.82 17.11 -4.54
N PRO A 446 20.99 17.77 -4.43
CA PRO A 446 22.01 17.67 -5.47
C PRO A 446 22.60 16.26 -5.54
N ALA A 447 23.17 15.91 -6.70
CA ALA A 447 23.96 14.69 -6.83
C ALA A 447 25.08 14.63 -5.77
N GLY A 448 25.33 13.45 -5.21
CA GLY A 448 26.29 13.23 -4.14
C GLY A 448 25.67 12.57 -2.90
N GLY A 449 26.26 12.83 -1.72
CA GLY A 449 25.87 12.15 -0.48
C GLY A 449 24.44 12.49 -0.02
N LEU A 450 23.66 11.45 0.26
CA LEU A 450 22.29 11.50 0.77
C LEU A 450 22.28 11.13 2.25
N ALA A 451 21.96 12.07 3.14
CA ALA A 451 21.88 11.80 4.58
C ALA A 451 20.50 11.30 5.01
N ILE A 452 20.40 10.66 6.19
CA ILE A 452 19.12 10.17 6.74
C ILE A 452 18.11 11.30 6.83
N LYS A 453 18.51 12.45 7.37
CA LYS A 453 17.61 13.60 7.46
C LYS A 453 17.09 14.08 6.09
N ASP A 454 17.83 13.83 5.02
CA ASP A 454 17.45 14.25 3.66
C ASP A 454 16.35 13.36 3.07
N THR A 455 16.18 12.13 3.59
CA THR A 455 15.10 11.22 3.16
C THR A 455 13.71 11.73 3.56
N THR A 456 13.60 12.64 4.55
CA THR A 456 12.33 13.35 4.82
C THR A 456 11.87 14.24 3.68
N SER A 457 12.80 14.68 2.83
CA SER A 457 12.44 15.42 1.64
C SER A 457 11.76 14.48 0.64
N LEU A 458 12.20 13.23 0.54
CA LEU A 458 11.61 12.21 -0.34
C LEU A 458 10.29 11.66 0.21
N TYR A 459 10.21 11.41 1.52
CA TYR A 459 9.00 10.93 2.19
C TYR A 459 8.77 11.69 3.50
N LYS A 460 7.76 12.58 3.50
CA LYS A 460 7.54 13.56 4.56
C LYS A 460 6.82 13.01 5.80
N TYR A 461 5.97 12.00 5.62
CA TYR A 461 5.03 11.53 6.64
C TYR A 461 5.56 10.29 7.39
N PRO A 462 5.27 10.15 8.69
CA PRO A 462 5.57 8.95 9.49
C PRO A 462 4.60 7.81 9.20
N ASN A 463 4.26 7.59 7.92
CA ASN A 463 3.33 6.55 7.55
C ASN A 463 4.03 5.19 7.54
N THR A 464 3.29 4.15 7.93
CA THR A 464 3.76 2.76 7.90
C THR A 464 3.41 2.08 6.58
N VAL A 465 4.21 1.10 6.18
CA VAL A 465 4.01 0.36 4.93
C VAL A 465 2.76 -0.53 5.04
N ARG A 466 1.98 -0.57 3.96
CA ARG A 466 0.86 -1.50 3.77
C ARG A 466 0.96 -2.16 2.41
N ALA A 467 0.35 -3.33 2.26
CA ALA A 467 0.04 -3.86 0.93
C ALA A 467 -1.42 -4.28 0.85
N THR A 468 -2.06 -3.91 -0.26
CA THR A 468 -3.43 -4.34 -0.56
C THR A 468 -3.46 -5.36 -1.69
N LYS A 469 -4.32 -6.37 -1.59
CA LYS A 469 -4.56 -7.35 -2.65
C LYS A 469 -5.79 -6.92 -3.46
N ILE A 470 -5.56 -6.42 -4.67
CA ILE A 470 -6.61 -5.91 -5.57
C ILE A 470 -6.39 -6.43 -7.01
N ASN A 471 -7.46 -6.45 -7.81
CA ASN A 471 -7.37 -6.90 -9.21
C ASN A 471 -7.10 -5.75 -10.20
N GLY A 472 -6.80 -6.09 -11.46
CA GLY A 472 -6.51 -5.12 -12.51
C GLY A 472 -7.63 -4.06 -12.73
N ALA A 473 -8.90 -4.43 -12.56
CA ALA A 473 -10.01 -3.48 -12.62
C ALA A 473 -9.96 -2.46 -11.47
N GLN A 474 -9.66 -2.91 -10.25
CA GLN A 474 -9.53 -2.05 -9.07
C GLN A 474 -8.29 -1.13 -9.16
N VAL A 475 -7.19 -1.64 -9.72
CA VAL A 475 -6.00 -0.84 -10.05
C VAL A 475 -6.35 0.34 -10.96
N ILE A 476 -7.12 0.10 -12.02
CA ILE A 476 -7.58 1.16 -12.92
C ILE A 476 -8.45 2.18 -12.18
N GLU A 477 -9.39 1.74 -11.34
CA GLU A 477 -10.26 2.67 -10.60
C GLU A 477 -9.47 3.51 -9.57
N TRP A 478 -8.36 3.02 -9.01
CA TRP A 478 -7.43 3.83 -8.21
C TRP A 478 -6.75 4.88 -9.08
N LEU A 479 -6.18 4.50 -10.22
CA LEU A 479 -5.55 5.45 -11.15
C LEU A 479 -6.54 6.52 -11.64
N GLU A 480 -7.80 6.16 -11.89
CA GLU A 480 -8.87 7.11 -12.25
C GLU A 480 -9.13 8.14 -11.14
N TRP A 481 -9.01 7.74 -9.88
CA TRP A 481 -9.08 8.68 -8.76
C TRP A 481 -7.87 9.60 -8.71
N SER A 482 -6.64 9.06 -8.85
CA SER A 482 -5.41 9.86 -8.95
C SER A 482 -5.49 10.89 -10.09
N ALA A 483 -6.00 10.50 -11.27
CA ALA A 483 -6.21 11.39 -12.42
C ALA A 483 -7.25 12.51 -12.15
N GLY A 484 -7.98 12.44 -11.03
CA GLY A 484 -8.83 13.50 -10.50
C GLY A 484 -8.07 14.78 -10.16
N GLN A 485 -6.73 14.74 -10.06
CA GLN A 485 -5.88 15.92 -9.86
C GLN A 485 -5.97 16.96 -10.99
N PHE A 486 -6.20 16.52 -12.22
CA PHE A 486 -6.09 17.40 -13.39
C PHE A 486 -7.42 18.07 -13.74
N ASN A 487 -7.36 19.32 -14.21
CA ASN A 487 -8.50 19.98 -14.85
C ASN A 487 -8.89 19.23 -16.13
N GLN A 488 -10.10 19.47 -16.62
CA GLN A 488 -10.48 19.07 -17.97
C GLN A 488 -9.92 20.10 -18.95
N ILE A 489 -9.23 19.64 -19.98
CA ILE A 489 -8.65 20.49 -21.03
C ILE A 489 -9.61 20.54 -22.21
N ASP A 490 -9.89 21.74 -22.72
CA ASP A 490 -10.64 21.96 -23.96
C ASP A 490 -9.64 22.07 -25.14
N PRO A 491 -9.58 21.09 -26.06
CA PRO A 491 -8.67 21.13 -27.21
C PRO A 491 -8.93 22.30 -28.17
N ALA A 492 -10.13 22.91 -28.11
CA ALA A 492 -10.50 24.03 -28.97
C ALA A 492 -10.18 25.41 -28.36
N ALA A 493 -9.70 25.46 -27.12
CA ALA A 493 -9.39 26.73 -26.45
C ALA A 493 -8.03 27.26 -26.90
N GLU A 494 -8.01 28.53 -27.34
CA GLU A 494 -6.79 29.26 -27.73
C GLU A 494 -6.03 29.86 -26.53
N GLU A 495 -6.70 29.96 -25.37
CA GLU A 495 -6.12 30.53 -24.15
C GLU A 495 -5.36 29.46 -23.36
N ALA A 496 -4.35 29.88 -22.59
CA ALA A 496 -3.60 28.97 -21.73
C ALA A 496 -4.51 28.32 -20.67
N GLN A 497 -4.38 27.01 -20.47
CA GLN A 497 -5.22 26.24 -19.56
C GLN A 497 -4.38 25.64 -18.42
N GLN A 498 -4.83 25.85 -17.19
CA GLN A 498 -4.17 25.28 -16.02
C GLN A 498 -4.41 23.76 -15.96
N LEU A 499 -3.35 22.96 -16.01
CA LEU A 499 -3.41 21.50 -16.02
C LEU A 499 -3.73 20.92 -14.64
N VAL A 500 -3.01 21.37 -13.61
CA VAL A 500 -3.17 20.88 -12.22
C VAL A 500 -4.22 21.72 -11.50
N LYS A 501 -5.19 21.08 -10.83
CA LYS A 501 -6.18 21.80 -10.01
C LYS A 501 -5.49 22.54 -8.87
N GLU A 502 -5.85 23.81 -8.68
CA GLU A 502 -5.37 24.58 -7.53
C GLU A 502 -5.81 23.92 -6.24
N ASN A 503 -4.85 23.61 -5.37
CA ASN A 503 -5.13 23.11 -4.04
C ASN A 503 -4.71 24.17 -3.01
N THR A 504 -5.62 25.08 -2.70
CA THR A 504 -5.39 26.18 -1.76
C THR A 504 -6.22 25.97 -0.49
N SER A 505 -5.91 26.71 0.57
CA SER A 505 -6.73 26.72 1.79
C SER A 505 -8.16 27.26 1.56
N THR A 506 -8.42 27.89 0.41
CA THR A 506 -9.71 28.52 0.06
C THR A 506 -10.47 27.83 -1.06
N GLU A 507 -9.77 27.04 -1.87
CA GLU A 507 -10.34 26.16 -2.90
C GLU A 507 -9.75 24.77 -2.68
N PRO A 508 -10.45 23.87 -1.97
CA PRO A 508 -9.96 22.53 -1.73
C PRO A 508 -9.98 21.76 -3.06
N GLY A 509 -8.85 21.81 -3.76
CA GLY A 509 -8.59 21.04 -4.97
C GLY A 509 -8.22 19.60 -4.64
N PHE A 510 -7.28 19.05 -5.39
CA PHE A 510 -6.75 17.70 -5.20
C PHE A 510 -5.33 17.82 -4.65
N PRO A 511 -5.08 17.48 -3.37
CA PRO A 511 -3.75 17.51 -2.80
C PRO A 511 -2.76 16.62 -3.53
N SER A 512 -1.51 17.09 -3.68
CA SER A 512 -0.45 16.30 -4.33
C SER A 512 -0.22 14.95 -3.66
N TYR A 513 -0.35 14.88 -2.33
CA TYR A 513 -0.23 13.60 -1.62
C TYR A 513 -1.30 12.59 -2.03
N ASN A 514 -2.46 12.99 -2.56
CA ASN A 514 -3.52 12.09 -3.07
C ASN A 514 -3.28 11.66 -4.52
N PHE A 515 -2.31 12.25 -5.22
CA PHE A 515 -1.97 11.88 -6.58
C PHE A 515 -0.93 10.77 -6.53
N ASP A 516 -1.39 9.52 -6.54
CA ASP A 516 -0.50 8.38 -6.54
C ASP A 516 -0.06 8.06 -7.98
N VAL A 517 1.25 7.91 -8.16
CA VAL A 517 1.89 7.30 -9.33
C VAL A 517 2.12 5.83 -9.02
N MET A 518 1.68 4.95 -9.93
CA MET A 518 1.77 3.50 -9.72
C MET A 518 2.90 2.88 -10.56
N ASP A 519 3.94 2.42 -9.88
CA ASP A 519 5.07 1.75 -10.48
C ASP A 519 4.80 0.27 -10.76
N GLY A 520 5.41 -0.24 -11.83
CA GLY A 520 5.21 -1.60 -12.33
C GLY A 520 4.18 -1.71 -13.46
N LEU A 521 3.57 -0.60 -13.86
CA LEU A 521 2.65 -0.49 -14.99
C LEU A 521 3.16 0.56 -15.98
N THR A 522 2.68 0.52 -17.22
CA THR A 522 2.69 1.71 -18.09
C THR A 522 1.26 2.18 -18.31
N TYR A 523 0.98 3.49 -18.31
CA TYR A 523 -0.36 4.03 -18.56
C TYR A 523 -0.36 5.47 -19.05
N GLN A 524 -1.49 5.90 -19.63
CA GLN A 524 -1.71 7.27 -20.09
C GLN A 524 -2.93 7.91 -19.43
N ILE A 525 -2.90 9.23 -19.29
CA ILE A 525 -4.00 10.04 -18.74
C ILE A 525 -4.54 10.98 -19.83
N ASP A 526 -5.77 10.77 -20.28
CA ASP A 526 -6.49 11.69 -21.14
C ASP A 526 -7.17 12.78 -20.31
N VAL A 527 -6.60 13.99 -20.37
CA VAL A 527 -7.12 15.16 -19.63
C VAL A 527 -8.21 15.91 -20.39
N THR A 528 -8.53 15.53 -21.63
CA THR A 528 -9.62 16.14 -22.41
C THR A 528 -10.99 15.64 -21.95
N GLU A 529 -11.05 14.43 -21.41
CA GLU A 529 -12.23 13.86 -20.78
C GLU A 529 -12.43 14.43 -19.34
N PRO A 530 -13.67 14.55 -18.84
CA PRO A 530 -13.91 15.00 -17.47
C PRO A 530 -13.37 13.98 -16.46
N ALA A 531 -12.98 14.44 -15.27
CA ALA A 531 -12.51 13.54 -14.21
C ALA A 531 -13.64 12.62 -13.73
N ARG A 532 -13.36 11.32 -13.58
CA ARG A 532 -14.33 10.34 -13.08
C ARG A 532 -14.70 10.57 -11.61
N TYR A 533 -13.70 10.88 -10.79
CA TYR A 533 -13.84 11.07 -9.34
C TYR A 533 -13.44 12.47 -8.89
N ASN A 534 -14.03 12.94 -7.78
CA ASN A 534 -13.51 14.08 -7.03
C ASN A 534 -12.48 13.63 -5.98
N ASN A 535 -11.90 14.58 -5.23
CA ASN A 535 -10.90 14.30 -4.19
C ASN A 535 -11.41 13.32 -3.10
N ASP A 536 -12.69 13.39 -2.74
CA ASP A 536 -13.31 12.50 -1.74
C ASP A 536 -13.64 11.10 -2.32
N GLY A 537 -13.25 10.87 -3.59
CA GLY A 537 -13.49 9.66 -4.34
C GLY A 537 -14.95 9.46 -4.74
N GLU A 538 -15.79 10.49 -4.65
CA GLU A 538 -17.17 10.40 -5.13
C GLU A 538 -17.17 10.39 -6.66
N LYS A 539 -17.90 9.44 -7.24
CA LYS A 539 -18.05 9.37 -8.70
C LYS A 539 -18.87 10.56 -9.17
N ILE A 540 -18.26 11.42 -9.99
CA ILE A 540 -18.88 12.64 -10.54
C ILE A 540 -19.18 12.51 -12.04
N HIS A 541 -18.46 11.65 -12.76
CA HIS A 541 -18.67 11.37 -14.19
C HIS A 541 -18.46 9.88 -14.50
N ASP A 542 -19.00 9.41 -15.64
CA ASP A 542 -18.80 8.03 -16.14
C ASP A 542 -17.64 7.92 -17.15
N SER A 543 -16.89 9.01 -17.35
CA SER A 543 -15.70 9.05 -18.19
C SER A 543 -14.58 8.14 -17.67
N HIS A 544 -13.61 7.91 -18.55
CA HIS A 544 -12.40 7.13 -18.30
C HIS A 544 -11.21 7.93 -18.82
N ARG A 545 -10.35 8.41 -17.92
CA ARG A 545 -9.13 9.13 -18.29
C ARG A 545 -7.95 8.19 -18.44
N ILE A 546 -7.97 7.06 -17.74
CA ILE A 546 -6.85 6.12 -17.74
C ILE A 546 -6.93 5.22 -18.96
N MET A 547 -5.89 5.26 -19.77
CA MET A 547 -5.82 4.55 -21.05
C MET A 547 -4.51 3.78 -21.17
N ASN A 548 -4.48 2.80 -22.08
CA ASN A 548 -3.28 2.04 -22.45
C ASN A 548 -2.51 1.48 -21.23
N VAL A 549 -3.25 0.94 -20.24
CA VAL A 549 -2.64 0.35 -19.06
C VAL A 549 -2.02 -1.01 -19.44
N GLU A 550 -0.71 -1.13 -19.31
CA GLU A 550 0.02 -2.37 -19.58
C GLU A 550 0.80 -2.83 -18.35
N PHE A 551 0.86 -4.15 -18.18
CA PHE A 551 1.69 -4.82 -17.20
C PHE A 551 2.65 -5.75 -17.96
N ASN A 552 3.96 -5.57 -17.78
CA ASN A 552 5.00 -6.30 -18.54
C ASN A 552 4.84 -6.19 -20.08
N GLY A 553 4.38 -5.03 -20.56
CA GLY A 553 4.22 -4.73 -22.00
C GLY A 553 3.03 -5.42 -22.67
N GLU A 554 2.10 -5.98 -21.88
CA GLU A 554 0.82 -6.50 -22.36
C GLU A 554 -0.32 -5.74 -21.66
N PRO A 555 -1.48 -5.54 -22.33
CA PRO A 555 -2.63 -4.92 -21.69
C PRO A 555 -2.97 -5.59 -20.37
N ILE A 556 -3.24 -4.79 -19.34
CA ILE A 556 -3.55 -5.31 -18.00
C ILE A 556 -4.75 -6.27 -18.05
N ASP A 557 -4.60 -7.45 -17.44
CA ASP A 557 -5.71 -8.37 -17.21
C ASP A 557 -6.53 -7.87 -16.02
N LEU A 558 -7.81 -7.56 -16.27
CA LEU A 558 -8.70 -6.96 -15.28
C LEU A 558 -8.98 -7.88 -14.07
N GLU A 559 -8.85 -9.20 -14.26
CA GLU A 559 -9.07 -10.20 -13.21
C GLU A 559 -7.76 -10.64 -12.53
N GLN A 560 -6.61 -10.24 -13.04
CA GLN A 560 -5.32 -10.57 -12.43
C GLN A 560 -5.19 -9.88 -11.08
N GLU A 561 -4.85 -10.64 -10.04
CA GLU A 561 -4.57 -10.12 -8.71
C GLU A 561 -3.15 -9.57 -8.61
N PHE A 562 -3.03 -8.42 -7.93
CA PHE A 562 -1.79 -7.74 -7.61
C PHE A 562 -1.72 -7.49 -6.10
N LEU A 563 -0.50 -7.45 -5.58
CA LEU A 563 -0.21 -6.75 -4.33
C LEU A 563 0.21 -5.33 -4.69
N VAL A 564 -0.45 -4.32 -4.11
CA VAL A 564 -0.05 -2.92 -4.28
C VAL A 564 0.56 -2.43 -2.98
N ALA A 565 1.88 -2.27 -2.97
CA ALA A 565 2.63 -1.66 -1.89
C ALA A 565 2.24 -0.18 -1.78
N THR A 566 1.87 0.25 -0.58
CA THR A 566 1.43 1.61 -0.30
C THR A 566 1.67 1.94 1.18
N ASN A 567 0.91 2.89 1.74
CA ASN A 567 0.99 3.28 3.13
C ASN A 567 -0.35 3.16 3.87
N ASN A 568 -0.31 3.16 5.20
CA ASN A 568 -1.49 3.08 6.08
C ASN A 568 -2.57 4.12 5.78
N TYR A 569 -2.20 5.37 5.44
CA TYR A 569 -3.17 6.36 5.01
C TYR A 569 -3.91 5.91 3.73
N ARG A 570 -3.20 5.48 2.68
CA ARG A 570 -3.82 5.05 1.41
C ARG A 570 -4.61 3.77 1.57
N ALA A 571 -4.10 2.81 2.33
CA ALA A 571 -4.77 1.54 2.60
C ALA A 571 -6.14 1.72 3.29
N SER A 572 -6.37 2.84 3.98
CA SER A 572 -7.69 3.18 4.54
C SER A 572 -8.70 3.72 3.51
N SER A 573 -8.26 4.01 2.29
CA SER A 573 -9.13 4.53 1.22
C SER A 573 -9.96 3.42 0.58
N LYS A 574 -11.14 3.78 0.06
CA LYS A 574 -12.02 2.86 -0.68
C LYS A 574 -11.48 2.41 -2.05
N PHE A 575 -10.35 2.95 -2.51
CA PHE A 575 -9.72 2.54 -3.78
C PHE A 575 -8.64 1.49 -3.53
N ALA A 576 -7.82 1.68 -2.50
CA ALA A 576 -6.86 0.67 -2.07
C ALA A 576 -7.55 -0.49 -1.31
N ASN A 577 -8.64 -0.20 -0.59
CA ASN A 577 -9.40 -1.16 0.21
C ASN A 577 -10.92 -1.06 -0.03
N PRO A 578 -11.41 -1.42 -1.24
CA PRO A 578 -12.81 -1.23 -1.63
C PRO A 578 -13.81 -2.02 -0.79
N ASP A 579 -13.44 -3.23 -0.33
CA ASP A 579 -14.34 -4.12 0.41
C ASP A 579 -14.06 -4.13 1.92
N GLY A 580 -13.04 -3.39 2.39
CA GLY A 580 -12.62 -3.36 3.79
C GLY A 580 -11.61 -4.45 4.17
N ASP A 581 -11.53 -5.52 3.38
CA ASP A 581 -10.74 -6.73 3.66
C ASP A 581 -9.56 -6.92 2.69
N ASN A 582 -9.19 -5.90 1.90
CA ASN A 582 -8.11 -6.01 0.90
C ASN A 582 -6.73 -5.73 1.48
N VAL A 583 -6.60 -5.17 2.69
CA VAL A 583 -5.29 -4.99 3.34
C VAL A 583 -4.81 -6.36 3.81
N VAL A 584 -3.79 -6.89 3.12
CA VAL A 584 -3.25 -8.23 3.39
C VAL A 584 -1.90 -8.20 4.10
N ILE A 585 -1.25 -7.04 4.14
CA ILE A 585 0.00 -6.81 4.87
C ILE A 585 -0.12 -5.51 5.65
N GLU A 586 0.02 -5.60 6.97
CA GLU A 586 0.09 -4.48 7.89
C GLU A 586 1.47 -4.39 8.52
N SER A 587 2.44 -3.84 7.79
CA SER A 587 3.81 -3.72 8.31
C SER A 587 3.91 -2.64 9.40
N PRO A 588 4.60 -2.91 10.52
CA PRO A 588 4.91 -1.91 11.54
C PRO A 588 5.97 -0.88 11.08
N ASP A 589 6.70 -1.15 10.01
CA ASP A 589 7.83 -0.31 9.58
C ASP A 589 7.37 0.98 8.89
N GLU A 590 7.99 2.11 9.26
CA GLU A 590 7.80 3.38 8.57
C GLU A 590 8.38 3.36 7.15
N ASN A 591 7.65 3.95 6.19
CA ASN A 591 8.15 4.18 4.82
C ASN A 591 9.49 4.92 4.79
N ARG A 592 9.73 5.85 5.73
CA ARG A 592 10.98 6.61 5.82
C ARG A 592 12.17 5.71 6.17
N GLN A 593 11.98 4.77 7.09
CA GLN A 593 13.00 3.80 7.46
C GLN A 593 13.23 2.78 6.33
N VAL A 594 12.16 2.31 5.69
CA VAL A 594 12.25 1.44 4.50
C VAL A 594 13.06 2.09 3.38
N LEU A 595 12.83 3.38 3.13
CA LEU A 595 13.61 4.16 2.16
C LEU A 595 15.08 4.28 2.56
N VAL A 596 15.39 4.56 3.84
CA VAL A 596 16.78 4.62 4.34
C VAL A 596 17.48 3.29 4.17
N ASN A 597 16.82 2.18 4.52
CA ASN A 597 17.37 0.84 4.38
C ASN A 597 17.66 0.51 2.91
N TYR A 598 16.72 0.81 2.01
CA TYR A 598 16.90 0.63 0.57
C TYR A 598 18.12 1.39 0.04
N ILE A 599 18.28 2.66 0.42
CA ILE A 599 19.45 3.47 0.04
C ILE A 599 20.74 2.85 0.59
N ARG A 600 20.74 2.44 1.86
CA ARG A 600 21.93 1.87 2.54
C ARG A 600 22.38 0.56 1.90
N GLU A 601 21.43 -0.31 1.55
CA GLU A 601 21.69 -1.60 0.92
C GLU A 601 22.27 -1.45 -0.50
N ASN A 602 21.77 -0.47 -1.26
CA ASN A 602 22.25 -0.19 -2.61
C ASN A 602 23.54 0.66 -2.63
N GLY A 603 23.78 1.47 -1.59
CA GLY A 603 24.93 2.33 -1.42
C GLY A 603 24.92 3.55 -2.34
N THR A 604 24.98 3.34 -3.65
CA THR A 604 24.80 4.39 -4.66
C THR A 604 23.54 4.10 -5.45
N ILE A 605 22.62 5.06 -5.44
CA ILE A 605 21.34 5.01 -6.16
C ILE A 605 21.41 5.92 -7.41
N ASN A 606 20.62 5.56 -8.41
CA ASN A 606 20.41 6.38 -9.61
C ASN A 606 18.94 6.22 -10.03
N PRO A 607 18.00 6.74 -9.22
CA PRO A 607 16.59 6.64 -9.58
C PRO A 607 16.38 7.45 -10.85
N GLN A 608 15.73 6.83 -11.83
CA GLN A 608 15.38 7.47 -13.09
C GLN A 608 13.90 7.25 -13.32
N ALA A 609 13.20 8.32 -13.71
CA ALA A 609 11.88 8.21 -14.30
C ALA A 609 11.94 7.19 -15.44
N ASP A 610 11.15 6.14 -15.37
CA ASP A 610 11.12 5.06 -16.35
C ASP A 610 10.06 5.30 -17.43
N GLY A 611 9.28 6.38 -17.29
CA GLY A 611 8.20 6.71 -18.22
C GLY A 611 6.99 5.80 -18.06
N ASN A 612 6.81 5.22 -16.87
CA ASN A 612 5.63 4.41 -16.52
C ASN A 612 4.31 5.18 -16.70
N TRP A 613 4.30 6.51 -16.68
CA TRP A 613 3.10 7.27 -17.01
C TRP A 613 3.36 8.51 -17.87
N SER A 614 2.33 8.89 -18.63
CA SER A 614 2.31 10.13 -19.41
C SER A 614 0.88 10.63 -19.60
N PHE A 615 0.73 11.85 -20.12
CA PHE A 615 -0.57 12.27 -20.65
C PHE A 615 -0.77 11.72 -22.06
N ALA A 616 -2.02 11.42 -22.40
CA ALA A 616 -2.38 11.15 -23.79
C ALA A 616 -2.14 12.42 -24.63
N PRO A 617 -1.63 12.28 -25.88
CA PRO A 617 -1.47 13.42 -26.77
C PRO A 617 -2.80 14.15 -27.00
N ILE A 618 -2.76 15.48 -27.11
CA ILE A 618 -3.95 16.29 -27.39
C ILE A 618 -3.90 16.75 -28.85
N GLU A 619 -4.95 16.43 -29.60
CA GLU A 619 -5.14 16.95 -30.97
C GLU A 619 -5.44 18.45 -30.92
N GLY A 620 -4.40 19.28 -31.03
CA GLY A 620 -4.54 20.74 -31.05
C GLY A 620 -3.29 21.47 -30.57
N ASP A 621 -3.17 22.74 -30.93
CA ASP A 621 -2.12 23.63 -30.41
C ASP A 621 -2.59 24.23 -29.07
N VAL A 622 -2.57 23.40 -28.02
CA VAL A 622 -2.97 23.81 -26.66
C VAL A 622 -1.75 24.24 -25.84
N THR A 623 -1.87 25.39 -25.17
CA THR A 623 -0.88 25.82 -24.17
C THR A 623 -1.36 25.39 -22.78
N LEU A 624 -0.65 24.46 -22.17
CA LEU A 624 -0.97 23.96 -20.82
C LEU A 624 0.00 24.52 -19.81
N THR A 625 -0.53 25.04 -18.70
CA THR A 625 0.28 25.63 -17.64
C THR A 625 0.10 24.94 -16.31
N PHE A 626 1.11 25.03 -15.46
CA PHE A 626 1.02 24.63 -14.06
C PHE A 626 1.87 25.56 -13.19
N GLU A 627 1.63 25.58 -11.88
CA GLU A 627 2.42 26.36 -10.93
C GLU A 627 3.46 25.48 -10.23
N SER A 628 4.67 25.99 -10.08
CA SER A 628 5.74 25.35 -9.30
C SER A 628 6.67 26.39 -8.66
N SER A 629 7.69 25.96 -7.92
CA SER A 629 8.71 26.87 -7.36
C SER A 629 9.55 27.50 -8.47
N PRO A 630 9.86 28.81 -8.41
CA PRO A 630 10.82 29.45 -9.32
C PRO A 630 12.21 28.80 -9.32
N GLU A 631 12.58 28.06 -8.26
CA GLU A 631 13.85 27.33 -8.18
C GLU A 631 13.94 26.21 -9.23
N GLY A 632 12.78 25.71 -9.70
CA GLY A 632 12.70 24.74 -10.81
C GLY A 632 13.14 25.29 -12.16
N GLN A 633 13.33 26.62 -12.33
CA GLN A 633 13.67 27.22 -13.62
C GLN A 633 14.94 26.62 -14.25
N GLY A 634 15.97 26.35 -13.46
CA GLY A 634 17.21 25.76 -13.97
C GLY A 634 17.00 24.34 -14.51
N TYR A 635 16.15 23.55 -13.85
CA TYR A 635 15.80 22.19 -14.27
C TYR A 635 14.90 22.20 -15.52
N ALA A 636 14.00 23.19 -15.66
CA ALA A 636 13.19 23.34 -16.88
C ALA A 636 14.03 23.60 -18.14
N GLU A 637 15.23 24.19 -18.02
CA GLU A 637 16.12 24.37 -19.19
C GLU A 637 16.72 23.05 -19.71
N GLU A 638 16.69 22.00 -18.88
CA GLU A 638 17.18 20.65 -19.20
C GLU A 638 16.04 19.68 -19.53
N GLU A 639 14.79 20.03 -19.23
CA GLU A 639 13.59 19.23 -19.48
C GLU A 639 12.91 19.67 -20.78
N GLU A 640 12.92 18.81 -21.80
CA GLU A 640 12.44 19.17 -23.15
C GLU A 640 10.95 19.57 -23.16
N LYS A 641 10.15 19.02 -22.24
CA LYS A 641 8.69 19.25 -22.20
C LYS A 641 8.26 20.44 -21.35
N VAL A 642 9.15 21.08 -20.59
CA VAL A 642 8.76 22.11 -19.61
C VAL A 642 9.42 23.45 -19.93
N THR A 643 8.62 24.51 -20.02
CA THR A 643 9.11 25.87 -20.26
C THR A 643 8.73 26.80 -19.12
N TYR A 644 9.71 27.47 -18.52
CA TYR A 644 9.44 28.55 -17.56
C TYR A 644 8.81 29.77 -18.26
N LEU A 645 7.72 30.29 -17.71
CA LEU A 645 7.03 31.48 -18.25
C LEU A 645 7.36 32.74 -17.42
N GLU A 646 6.83 32.82 -16.21
CA GLU A 646 7.04 33.96 -15.32
C GLU A 646 6.87 33.61 -13.84
N THR A 647 7.50 34.38 -12.95
CA THR A 647 7.22 34.33 -11.50
C THR A 647 6.05 35.25 -11.20
N GLN A 648 5.00 34.69 -10.62
CA GLN A 648 3.79 35.40 -10.27
C GLN A 648 3.92 36.17 -8.95
N SER A 649 2.94 37.04 -8.66
CA SER A 649 2.94 37.87 -7.45
C SER A 649 2.77 37.10 -6.12
N ASN A 650 2.26 35.87 -6.17
CA ASN A 650 2.15 34.97 -5.03
C ASN A 650 3.49 34.29 -4.68
N GLY A 651 4.52 34.46 -5.52
CA GLY A 651 5.85 33.89 -5.36
C GLY A 651 6.08 32.56 -6.09
N PHE A 652 5.02 31.89 -6.57
CA PHE A 652 5.15 30.72 -7.44
C PHE A 652 5.54 31.16 -8.86
N ALA A 653 6.16 30.25 -9.62
CA ALA A 653 6.39 30.40 -11.04
C ALA A 653 5.36 29.62 -11.84
N GLN A 654 4.90 30.22 -12.94
CA GLN A 654 4.09 29.55 -13.93
C GLN A 654 5.01 28.91 -14.97
N TYR A 655 4.76 27.64 -15.26
CA TYR A 655 5.44 26.85 -16.27
C TYR A 655 4.42 26.44 -17.34
N ALA A 656 4.89 26.25 -18.56
CA ALA A 656 4.17 25.54 -19.61
C ALA A 656 4.67 24.09 -19.69
N VAL A 657 3.78 23.16 -20.04
CA VAL A 657 4.12 21.77 -20.36
C VAL A 657 3.59 21.41 -21.74
N GLU A 658 4.43 20.81 -22.57
CA GLU A 658 4.07 20.37 -23.92
C GLU A 658 3.50 18.93 -23.89
N LEU A 659 2.23 18.79 -24.28
CA LEU A 659 1.53 17.51 -24.44
C LEU A 659 1.17 17.20 -25.91
N SER A 660 1.63 18.01 -26.86
CA SER A 660 1.32 17.83 -28.27
C SER A 660 2.04 16.59 -28.83
N GLU A 661 1.48 16.01 -29.90
CA GLU A 661 2.16 14.99 -30.68
C GLU A 661 3.54 15.51 -31.09
N THR A 662 4.59 15.04 -30.43
CA THR A 662 5.84 14.91 -31.14
C THR A 662 5.55 13.89 -32.25
N ASP A 663 5.90 14.27 -33.49
CA ASP A 663 5.91 13.44 -34.70
C ASP A 663 6.81 12.19 -34.50
N GLU A 664 6.53 11.34 -33.52
CA GLU A 664 7.05 9.99 -33.46
C GLU A 664 6.28 9.19 -34.50
N THR A 665 6.73 9.31 -35.74
CA THR A 665 6.29 8.43 -36.82
C THR A 665 6.45 6.99 -36.33
N VAL A 666 5.33 6.31 -36.06
CA VAL A 666 5.33 4.90 -35.62
C VAL A 666 6.12 4.11 -36.66
N SER A 667 7.26 3.54 -36.25
CA SER A 667 8.15 2.81 -37.15
C SER A 667 8.37 1.40 -36.64
N PHE A 668 8.36 0.43 -37.57
CA PHE A 668 8.55 -0.98 -37.26
C PHE A 668 9.87 -1.46 -37.87
N PRO A 669 10.77 -2.13 -37.11
CA PRO A 669 12.07 -2.57 -37.62
C PRO A 669 12.00 -3.52 -38.82
N ASP A 670 10.90 -4.26 -38.97
CA ASP A 670 10.64 -5.18 -40.09
C ASP A 670 9.82 -4.56 -41.24
N VAL A 671 9.54 -3.26 -41.18
CA VAL A 671 8.96 -2.43 -42.26
C VAL A 671 10.00 -1.35 -42.63
N PRO A 672 11.07 -1.70 -43.35
CA PRO A 672 12.15 -0.76 -43.68
C PRO A 672 11.70 0.29 -44.71
N GLU A 673 12.44 1.40 -44.77
CA GLU A 673 12.21 2.47 -45.76
C GLU A 673 12.13 1.92 -47.20
N GLY A 674 11.07 2.27 -47.91
CA GLY A 674 10.74 1.77 -49.24
C GLY A 674 9.98 0.43 -49.26
N TYR A 675 9.55 -0.10 -48.11
CA TYR A 675 8.62 -1.24 -48.09
C TYR A 675 7.30 -0.85 -48.76
N TRP A 676 6.75 -1.72 -49.59
CA TRP A 676 5.67 -1.36 -50.52
C TRP A 676 4.35 -0.93 -49.84
N ALA A 677 4.17 -1.27 -48.56
CA ALA A 677 3.03 -0.89 -47.72
C ALA A 677 3.44 0.02 -46.55
N GLU A 678 4.65 0.60 -46.58
CA GLU A 678 5.20 1.39 -45.48
C GLU A 678 4.28 2.53 -45.09
N ASP A 679 3.88 3.36 -46.05
CA ASP A 679 3.09 4.56 -45.81
C ASP A 679 1.72 4.21 -45.21
N GLU A 680 1.06 3.17 -45.74
CA GLU A 680 -0.24 2.72 -45.25
C GLU A 680 -0.14 2.11 -43.84
N ILE A 681 0.93 1.37 -43.55
CA ILE A 681 1.18 0.80 -42.22
C ILE A 681 1.43 1.91 -41.21
N LYS A 682 2.27 2.90 -41.54
CA LYS A 682 2.57 4.02 -40.65
C LYS A 682 1.32 4.84 -40.33
N ALA A 683 0.57 5.23 -41.37
CA ALA A 683 -0.65 6.02 -41.19
C ALA A 683 -1.67 5.32 -40.29
N LEU A 684 -1.95 4.04 -40.54
CA LEU A 684 -2.89 3.28 -39.72
C LEU A 684 -2.38 3.00 -38.30
N ALA A 685 -1.06 2.95 -38.10
CA ALA A 685 -0.47 2.72 -36.79
C ALA A 685 -0.49 3.99 -35.93
N THR A 686 -0.21 5.15 -36.54
CA THR A 686 -0.40 6.47 -35.93
C THR A 686 -1.85 6.65 -35.48
N ASP A 687 -2.82 6.28 -36.31
CA ASP A 687 -4.25 6.42 -36.00
C ASP A 687 -4.78 5.31 -35.04
N GLY A 688 -3.89 4.45 -34.50
CA GLY A 688 -4.26 3.37 -33.58
C GLY A 688 -5.07 2.22 -34.19
N VAL A 689 -5.32 2.24 -35.51
CA VAL A 689 -6.10 1.24 -36.24
C VAL A 689 -5.36 -0.10 -36.30
N ILE A 690 -4.05 -0.07 -36.54
CA ILE A 690 -3.17 -1.24 -36.49
C ILE A 690 -2.12 -1.09 -35.38
N LYS A 691 -1.70 -2.21 -34.78
CA LYS A 691 -0.63 -2.23 -33.75
C LYS A 691 0.47 -3.22 -34.14
N GLY A 692 1.71 -2.91 -33.76
CA GLY A 692 2.84 -3.83 -33.84
C GLY A 692 2.75 -4.96 -32.81
N TYR A 693 3.69 -5.89 -32.87
CA TYR A 693 3.93 -6.90 -31.86
C TYR A 693 4.81 -6.33 -30.72
N PRO A 694 4.77 -6.93 -29.53
CA PRO A 694 5.57 -6.50 -28.37
C PRO A 694 7.08 -6.46 -28.60
N ASN A 695 7.59 -7.19 -29.60
CA ASN A 695 8.99 -7.16 -30.00
C ASN A 695 9.37 -5.97 -30.91
N GLY A 696 8.46 -5.01 -31.08
CA GLY A 696 8.61 -3.83 -31.92
C GLY A 696 8.33 -4.05 -33.41
N ASN A 697 8.11 -5.28 -33.88
CA ASN A 697 7.87 -5.58 -35.30
C ASN A 697 6.39 -5.47 -35.68
N PHE A 698 6.07 -5.17 -36.94
CA PHE A 698 4.71 -5.21 -37.46
C PHE A 698 4.25 -6.61 -37.90
N GLY A 699 5.16 -7.43 -38.41
CA GLY A 699 4.86 -8.73 -39.03
C GLY A 699 4.16 -8.63 -40.39
N PRO A 700 4.68 -7.89 -41.38
CA PRO A 700 3.95 -7.57 -42.62
C PRO A 700 3.52 -8.79 -43.45
N GLU A 701 4.25 -9.91 -43.35
CA GLU A 701 3.99 -11.14 -44.10
C GLU A 701 3.06 -12.13 -43.38
N ASP A 702 2.80 -11.91 -42.09
CA ASP A 702 1.98 -12.79 -41.26
C ASP A 702 0.54 -12.82 -41.76
N LYS A 703 -0.11 -13.97 -41.63
CA LYS A 703 -1.45 -14.18 -42.15
C LYS A 703 -2.49 -13.70 -41.15
N LEU A 704 -3.48 -12.98 -41.68
CA LEU A 704 -4.53 -12.38 -40.88
C LEU A 704 -5.72 -13.33 -40.74
N THR A 705 -6.30 -13.39 -39.54
CA THR A 705 -7.57 -14.09 -39.32
C THR A 705 -8.75 -13.22 -39.73
N ARG A 706 -9.91 -13.84 -39.90
CA ARG A 706 -11.17 -13.15 -40.25
C ARG A 706 -11.58 -12.15 -39.18
N VAL A 707 -11.38 -12.48 -37.90
CA VAL A 707 -11.71 -11.57 -36.79
C VAL A 707 -10.79 -10.36 -36.77
N GLN A 708 -9.50 -10.57 -36.96
CA GLN A 708 -8.54 -9.47 -37.02
C GLN A 708 -8.89 -8.49 -38.15
N PHE A 709 -9.27 -8.97 -39.34
CA PHE A 709 -9.68 -8.06 -40.42
C PHE A 709 -10.98 -7.30 -40.11
N ALA A 710 -11.95 -7.94 -39.46
CA ALA A 710 -13.18 -7.27 -39.03
C ALA A 710 -12.87 -6.13 -38.05
N MET A 711 -12.00 -6.39 -37.07
CA MET A 711 -11.58 -5.39 -36.08
C MET A 711 -10.90 -4.19 -36.74
N LEU A 712 -10.05 -4.40 -37.75
CA LEU A 712 -9.41 -3.28 -38.46
C LEU A 712 -10.45 -2.37 -39.13
N LEU A 713 -11.48 -2.94 -39.77
CA LEU A 713 -12.54 -2.17 -40.41
C LEU A 713 -13.43 -1.46 -39.37
N THR A 714 -13.74 -2.12 -38.25
CA THR A 714 -14.50 -1.52 -37.14
C THR A 714 -13.78 -0.30 -36.56
N ARG A 715 -12.47 -0.42 -36.34
CA ARG A 715 -11.62 0.65 -35.78
C ARG A 715 -11.48 1.82 -36.76
N GLU A 716 -11.16 1.54 -38.02
CA GLU A 716 -11.05 2.57 -39.06
C GLU A 716 -12.35 3.37 -39.22
N LEU A 717 -13.50 2.72 -39.05
CA LEU A 717 -14.81 3.36 -39.17
C LEU A 717 -15.36 3.92 -37.85
N GLY A 718 -14.64 3.77 -36.73
CA GLY A 718 -15.07 4.24 -35.41
C GLY A 718 -16.40 3.64 -34.92
N LEU A 719 -16.66 2.36 -35.23
CA LEU A 719 -17.95 1.72 -34.95
C LEU A 719 -18.00 1.11 -33.56
N THR A 720 -19.11 1.34 -32.86
CA THR A 720 -19.42 0.74 -31.56
C THR A 720 -20.60 -0.23 -31.68
N ALA A 721 -20.72 -1.14 -30.71
CA ALA A 721 -21.83 -2.08 -30.63
C ALA A 721 -22.96 -1.53 -29.76
N GLU A 722 -24.22 -1.67 -30.20
CA GLU A 722 -25.39 -1.30 -29.40
C GLU A 722 -26.20 -2.51 -28.90
N GLY A 723 -25.95 -3.70 -29.45
CA GLY A 723 -26.67 -4.93 -29.16
C GLY A 723 -25.78 -6.17 -29.12
N GLU A 724 -26.29 -7.28 -29.64
CA GLU A 724 -25.59 -8.56 -29.66
C GLU A 724 -25.58 -9.15 -31.07
N SER A 725 -24.41 -9.64 -31.50
CA SER A 725 -24.34 -10.46 -32.72
C SER A 725 -24.87 -11.88 -32.48
N PRO A 726 -25.38 -12.57 -33.51
CA PRO A 726 -25.87 -13.94 -33.37
C PRO A 726 -24.74 -14.97 -33.29
N PHE A 727 -23.47 -14.56 -33.38
CA PHE A 727 -22.32 -15.45 -33.50
C PHE A 727 -21.89 -15.99 -32.14
N LYS A 728 -21.96 -17.31 -31.98
CA LYS A 728 -21.66 -17.99 -30.70
C LYS A 728 -20.22 -18.45 -30.55
N ASP A 729 -19.45 -18.38 -31.63
CA ASP A 729 -18.06 -18.86 -31.70
C ASP A 729 -17.04 -17.73 -31.64
N VAL A 730 -17.47 -16.49 -31.39
CA VAL A 730 -16.61 -15.32 -31.22
C VAL A 730 -16.16 -15.26 -29.74
N PRO A 731 -14.85 -15.34 -29.45
CA PRO A 731 -14.34 -15.10 -28.11
C PRO A 731 -14.76 -13.73 -27.55
N GLU A 732 -14.99 -13.66 -26.24
CA GLU A 732 -15.47 -12.46 -25.54
C GLU A 732 -14.64 -11.20 -25.86
N ARG A 733 -13.31 -11.34 -25.90
CA ARG A 733 -12.35 -10.27 -26.27
C ARG A 733 -12.52 -9.66 -27.68
N TYR A 734 -13.31 -10.27 -28.55
CA TYR A 734 -13.59 -9.78 -29.91
C TYR A 734 -15.08 -9.50 -30.12
N GLN A 735 -15.89 -9.68 -29.08
CA GLN A 735 -17.33 -9.73 -29.21
C GLN A 735 -17.91 -8.35 -29.52
N GLU A 736 -17.33 -7.29 -28.93
CA GLU A 736 -17.72 -5.92 -29.18
C GLU A 736 -17.46 -5.53 -30.65
N GLU A 737 -16.23 -5.65 -31.13
CA GLU A 737 -15.89 -5.18 -32.49
C GLU A 737 -16.56 -6.01 -33.59
N VAL A 738 -16.74 -7.32 -33.36
CA VAL A 738 -17.48 -8.18 -34.30
C VAL A 738 -18.97 -7.88 -34.28
N THR A 739 -19.53 -7.50 -33.14
CA THR A 739 -20.93 -7.08 -33.04
C THR A 739 -21.16 -5.75 -33.74
N ALA A 740 -20.28 -4.76 -33.52
CA ALA A 740 -20.30 -3.49 -34.24
C ALA A 740 -20.23 -3.72 -35.76
N ALA A 741 -19.30 -4.56 -36.23
CA ALA A 741 -19.21 -4.90 -37.65
C ALA A 741 -20.46 -5.62 -38.20
N PHE A 742 -21.14 -6.42 -37.37
CA PHE A 742 -22.33 -7.14 -37.77
C PHE A 742 -23.55 -6.21 -37.90
N GLU A 743 -23.76 -5.36 -36.90
CA GLU A 743 -24.87 -4.40 -36.84
C GLU A 743 -24.84 -3.42 -38.02
N HIS A 744 -23.63 -3.01 -38.40
CA HIS A 744 -23.40 -2.10 -39.53
C HIS A 744 -23.25 -2.83 -40.88
N GLY A 745 -23.54 -4.13 -40.93
CA GLY A 745 -23.63 -4.91 -42.18
C GLY A 745 -22.30 -5.27 -42.84
N ILE A 746 -21.16 -4.97 -42.19
CA ILE A 746 -19.81 -5.25 -42.69
C ILE A 746 -19.55 -6.77 -42.69
N VAL A 747 -20.03 -7.49 -41.67
CA VAL A 747 -19.92 -8.95 -41.55
C VAL A 747 -21.27 -9.67 -41.54
N LYS A 748 -21.33 -10.88 -42.13
CA LYS A 748 -22.57 -11.70 -42.24
C LYS A 748 -22.43 -13.15 -41.73
N GLY A 749 -21.30 -13.48 -41.09
CA GLY A 749 -20.99 -14.83 -40.61
C GLY A 749 -20.72 -15.87 -41.72
N VAL A 750 -20.30 -17.07 -41.33
CA VAL A 750 -20.21 -18.25 -42.23
C VAL A 750 -21.47 -19.13 -42.15
N SER A 751 -22.23 -19.01 -41.05
CA SER A 751 -23.61 -19.48 -40.88
C SER A 751 -24.38 -18.47 -40.03
N SER A 752 -25.68 -18.72 -39.80
CA SER A 752 -26.55 -17.81 -39.04
C SER A 752 -26.10 -17.52 -37.61
N ASP A 753 -25.28 -18.39 -37.01
CA ASP A 753 -24.83 -18.33 -35.63
C ASP A 753 -23.32 -18.54 -35.47
N ARG A 754 -22.55 -18.47 -36.57
CA ARG A 754 -21.11 -18.73 -36.59
C ARG A 754 -20.35 -17.72 -37.45
N PHE A 755 -19.27 -17.15 -36.93
CA PHE A 755 -18.40 -16.18 -37.61
C PHE A 755 -17.10 -16.79 -38.16
N ASP A 756 -16.57 -17.82 -37.50
CA ASP A 756 -15.26 -18.46 -37.75
C ASP A 756 -14.07 -17.50 -37.54
N PRO A 757 -13.86 -16.99 -36.30
CA PRO A 757 -12.93 -15.89 -36.03
C PRO A 757 -11.47 -16.24 -36.34
N GLU A 758 -11.03 -17.46 -35.98
CA GLU A 758 -9.64 -17.91 -36.10
C GLU A 758 -9.26 -18.39 -37.51
N ALA A 759 -10.22 -18.50 -38.43
CA ALA A 759 -9.92 -18.90 -39.80
C ALA A 759 -9.15 -17.78 -40.52
N LEU A 760 -8.08 -18.13 -41.23
CA LEU A 760 -7.35 -17.18 -42.07
C LEU A 760 -8.27 -16.60 -43.14
N ILE A 761 -8.28 -15.27 -43.27
CA ILE A 761 -9.12 -14.60 -44.26
C ILE A 761 -8.53 -14.78 -45.65
N ASN A 762 -9.37 -15.19 -46.60
CA ASN A 762 -8.98 -15.25 -48.01
C ASN A 762 -9.35 -13.95 -48.75
N ARG A 763 -8.71 -13.73 -49.90
CA ARG A 763 -8.84 -12.48 -50.66
C ARG A 763 -10.27 -12.19 -51.16
N GLU A 764 -11.08 -13.20 -51.47
CA GLU A 764 -12.49 -12.99 -51.84
C GLU A 764 -13.37 -12.58 -50.64
N GLN A 765 -13.06 -13.07 -49.44
CA GLN A 765 -13.73 -12.65 -48.20
C GLN A 765 -13.31 -11.25 -47.78
N MET A 766 -12.02 -10.91 -47.94
CA MET A 766 -11.49 -9.58 -47.66
C MET A 766 -12.16 -8.53 -48.56
N ALA A 767 -12.29 -8.82 -49.87
CA ALA A 767 -13.01 -7.97 -50.83
C ALA A 767 -14.47 -7.73 -50.40
N ALA A 768 -15.16 -8.80 -49.98
CA ALA A 768 -16.54 -8.70 -49.56
C ALA A 768 -16.74 -7.88 -48.28
N MET A 769 -15.78 -7.90 -47.35
CA MET A 769 -15.84 -7.09 -46.13
C MET A 769 -15.52 -5.63 -46.39
N VAL A 770 -14.46 -5.33 -47.17
CA VAL A 770 -14.08 -3.93 -47.46
C VAL A 770 -15.10 -3.23 -48.36
N VAL A 771 -15.73 -3.92 -49.32
CA VAL A 771 -16.79 -3.32 -50.15
C VAL A 771 -18.02 -2.97 -49.30
N ARG A 772 -18.40 -3.82 -48.34
CA ARG A 772 -19.51 -3.49 -47.43
C ARG A 772 -19.16 -2.35 -46.49
N ALA A 773 -17.91 -2.27 -46.04
CA ALA A 773 -17.41 -1.13 -45.29
C ALA A 773 -17.50 0.17 -46.12
N TYR A 774 -17.15 0.11 -47.41
CA TYR A 774 -17.31 1.23 -48.35
C TYR A 774 -18.78 1.61 -48.58
N GLU A 775 -19.66 0.63 -48.80
CA GLU A 775 -21.11 0.87 -48.97
C GLU A 775 -21.72 1.47 -47.71
N TYR A 776 -21.27 1.05 -46.52
CA TYR A 776 -21.65 1.65 -45.25
C TYR A 776 -21.20 3.11 -45.16
N GLN A 777 -19.93 3.39 -45.44
CA GLN A 777 -19.34 4.72 -45.35
C GLN A 777 -19.94 5.71 -46.37
N SER A 778 -20.21 5.22 -47.59
CA SER A 778 -20.78 6.02 -48.68
C SER A 778 -22.31 6.14 -48.61
N GLY A 779 -22.99 5.19 -47.95
CA GLY A 779 -24.44 5.09 -47.90
C GLY A 779 -25.10 4.61 -49.20
N GLU A 780 -24.32 4.13 -50.19
CA GLU A 780 -24.80 3.65 -51.48
C GLU A 780 -24.25 2.26 -51.82
N ASP A 781 -25.12 1.35 -52.28
CA ASP A 781 -24.71 0.04 -52.79
C ASP A 781 -23.91 0.19 -54.10
N TYR A 782 -22.81 -0.54 -54.25
CA TYR A 782 -22.00 -0.50 -55.47
C TYR A 782 -22.29 -1.69 -56.39
N VAL A 783 -22.82 -1.40 -57.59
CA VAL A 783 -23.07 -2.43 -58.61
C VAL A 783 -21.96 -2.39 -59.66
N PRO A 784 -21.07 -3.39 -59.73
CA PRO A 784 -19.99 -3.41 -60.71
C PRO A 784 -20.53 -3.51 -62.14
N THR A 785 -19.83 -2.88 -63.08
CA THR A 785 -20.28 -2.76 -64.49
C THR A 785 -19.32 -3.36 -65.52
N GLY A 786 -18.10 -3.68 -65.10
CA GLY A 786 -17.03 -4.21 -65.91
C GLY A 786 -16.77 -5.70 -65.70
N ASP A 787 -16.08 -6.31 -66.67
CA ASP A 787 -15.54 -7.65 -66.52
C ASP A 787 -14.23 -7.61 -65.70
N LEU A 788 -14.04 -8.57 -64.80
CA LEU A 788 -12.79 -8.71 -64.04
C LEU A 788 -11.61 -9.00 -64.99
N PRO A 789 -10.49 -8.26 -64.88
CA PRO A 789 -9.35 -8.43 -65.78
C PRO A 789 -8.52 -9.69 -65.48
N TYR A 790 -8.84 -10.42 -64.41
CA TYR A 790 -8.00 -11.50 -63.89
C TYR A 790 -8.22 -12.84 -64.59
N GLY A 791 -7.12 -13.54 -64.90
CA GLY A 791 -7.12 -14.84 -65.58
C GLY A 791 -7.63 -16.00 -64.73
N ASP A 792 -7.77 -15.81 -63.42
CA ASP A 792 -8.29 -16.78 -62.44
C ASP A 792 -9.67 -16.40 -61.87
N GLN A 793 -10.39 -15.47 -62.51
CA GLN A 793 -11.73 -15.05 -62.09
C GLN A 793 -12.74 -16.21 -61.96
N ASN A 794 -12.55 -17.29 -62.72
CA ASN A 794 -13.39 -18.49 -62.63
C ASN A 794 -13.19 -19.31 -61.34
N GLN A 795 -12.21 -18.97 -60.50
CA GLN A 795 -11.99 -19.56 -59.18
C GLN A 795 -12.71 -18.81 -58.05
N ILE A 796 -13.26 -17.63 -58.35
CA ILE A 796 -14.06 -16.85 -57.39
C ILE A 796 -15.34 -17.62 -57.09
N ARG A 797 -15.71 -17.74 -55.82
CA ARG A 797 -16.98 -18.37 -55.46
C ARG A 797 -18.13 -17.48 -55.99
N ILE A 798 -19.16 -18.09 -56.57
CA ILE A 798 -20.32 -17.38 -57.16
C ILE A 798 -20.89 -16.26 -56.26
N GLY A 799 -20.90 -16.43 -54.94
CA GLY A 799 -21.39 -15.43 -53.99
C GLY A 799 -20.40 -14.32 -53.60
N PHE A 800 -19.26 -14.19 -54.29
CA PHE A 800 -18.27 -13.12 -54.10
C PHE A 800 -17.87 -12.45 -55.42
N VAL A 801 -18.50 -12.83 -56.54
CA VAL A 801 -18.10 -12.31 -57.87
C VAL A 801 -18.34 -10.81 -57.95
N ASP A 802 -19.50 -10.34 -57.49
CA ASP A 802 -19.86 -8.94 -57.52
C ASP A 802 -18.99 -8.14 -56.54
N GLU A 803 -18.74 -8.64 -55.32
CA GLU A 803 -17.87 -7.95 -54.37
C GLU A 803 -16.40 -7.89 -54.83
N VAL A 804 -15.88 -8.93 -55.50
CA VAL A 804 -14.52 -8.87 -56.06
C VAL A 804 -14.45 -7.90 -57.24
N ALA A 805 -15.49 -7.83 -58.07
CA ALA A 805 -15.57 -6.83 -59.15
C ALA A 805 -15.68 -5.41 -58.59
N ALA A 806 -16.51 -5.18 -57.57
CA ALA A 806 -16.64 -3.91 -56.87
C ALA A 806 -15.31 -3.48 -56.23
N ALA A 807 -14.64 -4.36 -55.48
CA ALA A 807 -13.36 -4.05 -54.86
C ALA A 807 -12.27 -3.68 -55.88
N TYR A 808 -12.34 -4.24 -57.10
CA TYR A 808 -11.45 -3.88 -58.20
C TYR A 808 -11.82 -2.52 -58.83
N GLU A 809 -13.09 -2.30 -59.17
CA GLU A 809 -13.55 -1.05 -59.81
C GLU A 809 -13.43 0.16 -58.88
N LEU A 810 -13.57 -0.04 -57.57
CA LEU A 810 -13.35 0.97 -56.52
C LEU A 810 -11.87 1.13 -56.14
N GLU A 811 -10.97 0.38 -56.77
CA GLU A 811 -9.53 0.37 -56.48
C GLU A 811 -9.15 -0.02 -55.02
N LEU A 812 -10.12 -0.48 -54.21
CA LEU A 812 -9.90 -0.96 -52.83
C LEU A 812 -8.97 -2.17 -52.79
N MET A 813 -9.08 -3.07 -53.79
CA MET A 813 -8.22 -4.23 -53.92
C MET A 813 -7.73 -4.40 -55.36
N ILE A 814 -6.41 -4.50 -55.51
CA ILE A 814 -5.75 -4.82 -56.77
C ILE A 814 -5.26 -6.27 -56.81
N GLY A 815 -5.12 -6.82 -58.01
CA GLY A 815 -4.60 -8.17 -58.24
C GLY A 815 -3.09 -8.26 -58.03
N ILE A 816 -2.58 -9.48 -58.05
CA ILE A 816 -1.17 -9.82 -57.86
C ILE A 816 -0.48 -10.06 -59.22
N PRO A 817 0.87 -10.07 -59.28
CA PRO A 817 1.61 -10.31 -60.52
C PRO A 817 1.16 -11.58 -61.27
N GLY A 818 1.17 -11.49 -62.61
CA GLY A 818 0.73 -12.60 -63.48
C GLY A 818 -0.76 -12.58 -63.83
N ASN A 819 -1.42 -11.42 -63.71
CA ASN A 819 -2.83 -11.21 -64.03
C ASN A 819 -3.79 -12.09 -63.23
N LYS A 820 -3.61 -12.13 -61.89
CA LYS A 820 -4.39 -12.97 -60.98
C LYS A 820 -4.98 -12.16 -59.83
N PHE A 821 -6.15 -12.57 -59.35
CA PHE A 821 -6.70 -12.10 -58.09
C PHE A 821 -6.34 -13.01 -56.91
N ALA A 822 -6.14 -14.31 -57.17
CA ALA A 822 -5.92 -15.36 -56.18
C ALA A 822 -7.03 -15.42 -55.10
N PRO A 823 -8.30 -15.69 -55.47
CA PRO A 823 -9.45 -15.59 -54.55
C PRO A 823 -9.35 -16.47 -53.31
N LYS A 824 -8.66 -17.62 -53.39
CA LYS A 824 -8.46 -18.53 -52.25
C LYS A 824 -7.14 -18.31 -51.50
N GLY A 825 -6.32 -17.35 -51.94
CA GLY A 825 -5.11 -16.97 -51.22
C GLY A 825 -5.46 -16.26 -49.92
N THR A 826 -4.69 -16.52 -48.86
CA THR A 826 -4.82 -15.86 -47.55
C THR A 826 -4.11 -14.51 -47.57
N ALA A 827 -4.74 -13.49 -46.98
CA ALA A 827 -4.17 -12.15 -46.92
C ALA A 827 -3.07 -12.02 -45.83
N SER A 828 -2.03 -11.24 -46.09
CA SER A 828 -1.09 -10.81 -45.06
C SER A 828 -1.55 -9.57 -44.30
N ARG A 829 -0.90 -9.27 -43.16
CA ARG A 829 -1.09 -8.03 -42.40
C ARG A 829 -0.81 -6.79 -43.25
N ALA A 830 0.24 -6.78 -44.07
CA ALA A 830 0.53 -5.68 -44.99
C ALA A 830 -0.54 -5.52 -46.08
N GLU A 831 -1.02 -6.62 -46.67
CA GLU A 831 -2.13 -6.56 -47.63
C GLU A 831 -3.38 -5.98 -46.98
N ALA A 832 -3.73 -6.42 -45.78
CA ALA A 832 -4.88 -5.90 -45.04
C ALA A 832 -4.74 -4.40 -44.72
N ALA A 833 -3.57 -3.96 -44.24
CA ALA A 833 -3.28 -2.54 -43.99
C ALA A 833 -3.52 -1.69 -45.25
N THR A 834 -2.98 -2.11 -46.42
CA THR A 834 -3.22 -1.35 -47.66
C THR A 834 -4.66 -1.32 -48.11
N VAL A 835 -5.46 -2.36 -47.79
CA VAL A 835 -6.87 -2.42 -48.16
C VAL A 835 -7.72 -1.53 -47.24
N VAL A 836 -7.42 -1.53 -45.93
CA VAL A 836 -8.08 -0.66 -44.96
C VAL A 836 -7.73 0.80 -45.23
N HIS A 837 -6.46 1.11 -45.49
CA HIS A 837 -6.05 2.48 -45.80
C HIS A 837 -6.71 3.04 -47.08
N ARG A 838 -6.96 2.20 -48.10
CA ARG A 838 -7.67 2.62 -49.33
C ARG A 838 -9.16 2.87 -49.14
N LEU A 839 -9.74 2.47 -48.01
CA LEU A 839 -11.12 2.77 -47.66
C LEU A 839 -11.32 4.26 -47.33
N ARG A 840 -10.24 4.98 -47.01
CA ARG A 840 -10.25 6.40 -46.62
C ARG A 840 -10.80 7.35 -47.68
#